data_AF-A0A7S2JYS2-F1
#
_entry.id   AF-A0A7S2JYS2-F1
#
_cell.length_a   1.000
_cell.length_b   1.000
_cell.length_c   1.000
_cell.angle_alpha   90.00
_cell.angle_beta   90.00
_cell.angle_gamma   90.00
#
_symmetry.space_group_name_H-M   'P 1'
#
loop_
_entity.id
_entity.type
_entity.pdbx_description
1 polymer ?
#
loop_
_entity_poly.entity_id
_entity_poly.type
_entity_poly.pdbx_seq_one_letter_code
_entity_poly.pdbx_strand_id
1 'polypeptide(L)'
;MDTTEGLLAARVFAKSGNSTAAWEIVRGIFSAQGENGFIPKYRYAYSNGTLSSEGDWLAGSSYPNYPIFGTPPADYLPADSTNTKGSGMLAATPLLSSIVLDIFYLSPQLDQDEDVLEDVTFYLYKWHEFLHEKRSGQYNIIHPWESMMQLDSPIWEVALADVIDLVNQSHYHKDIPQEVKNADDYPGDEVYLAELYLLDCLSNVNGGVDDAHLNKVCPFGMVDVGFASMHYQADLDLLQISDMLDDMNKRNYLSGSQRDHISSWIAQSSNTLESMWHTSAYIPTYSSLTNSNSSVKVDVPVADNFLPLWRGWDGYVESKSDEDTHVGGFQDVEGGERLDLLSFQMLEGKDSESMHAFGCGSSLMLRSYSCNYDADAENNPSVISPMLNYFVYNGLESNGALSISHYIRNTTLNILCGLIPNSDVSSVDEDCPASLSFVKRYDAKTGDARIAKGDEVCGTTSTVAAAVSYDMLVKDELYSYDPGIPIASVWVTVLIVAELIVAAIIMISCVLLSVNLFRRVRHDDEGQLLRMIKESRFEDRWGMRNDEAGLIYGEEYNAFDTSSRAPPTDDLGARTPSELLSRSNPSTPANRGDDLSLTVDDNPVTGEPVSWTEMARTYVNWINPFGGGGREYTGYVRQSEHARVV
;
A
#
# COMPACT_ATOMS: atom_id res chain seq x y z
N MET A 1 -18.38 -1.83 4.69
CA MET A 1 -16.93 -1.63 4.73
C MET A 1 -16.65 -0.17 4.44
N ASP A 2 -16.01 0.54 5.38
CA ASP A 2 -15.45 1.87 5.12
C ASP A 2 -14.23 1.75 4.21
N THR A 3 -14.10 2.65 3.23
CA THR A 3 -13.01 2.59 2.24
C THR A 3 -11.64 2.84 2.87
N THR A 4 -11.51 3.77 3.82
CA THR A 4 -10.24 4.03 4.54
C THR A 4 -9.84 2.81 5.37
N GLU A 5 -10.79 2.20 6.07
CA GLU A 5 -10.57 0.96 6.81
C GLU A 5 -10.10 -0.19 5.90
N GLY A 6 -10.75 -0.36 4.76
CA GLY A 6 -10.36 -1.37 3.77
C GLY A 6 -8.95 -1.14 3.23
N LEU A 7 -8.57 0.11 2.94
CA LEU A 7 -7.22 0.46 2.46
C LEU A 7 -6.14 0.16 3.51
N LEU A 8 -6.36 0.55 4.77
CA LEU A 8 -5.40 0.27 5.85
C LEU A 8 -5.26 -1.24 6.09
N ALA A 9 -6.36 -1.99 6.04
CA ALA A 9 -6.30 -3.45 6.11
C ALA A 9 -5.51 -4.04 4.93
N ALA A 10 -5.76 -3.58 3.70
CA ALA A 10 -5.05 -4.03 2.50
C ALA A 10 -3.53 -3.78 2.59
N ARG A 11 -3.12 -2.60 3.08
CA ARG A 11 -1.71 -2.29 3.35
C ARG A 11 -1.07 -3.30 4.30
N VAL A 12 -1.76 -3.62 5.40
CA VAL A 12 -1.28 -4.62 6.37
C VAL A 12 -1.18 -6.02 5.77
N PHE A 13 -2.15 -6.43 4.95
CA PHE A 13 -2.07 -7.70 4.23
C PHE A 13 -0.82 -7.76 3.35
N ALA A 14 -0.54 -6.72 2.56
CA ALA A 14 0.65 -6.63 1.74
C ALA A 14 1.93 -6.74 2.59
N LYS A 15 2.02 -5.93 3.65
CA LYS A 15 3.13 -5.93 4.61
C LYS A 15 3.35 -7.27 5.31
N SER A 16 2.30 -8.05 5.49
CA SER A 16 2.37 -9.39 6.08
C SER A 16 2.79 -10.49 5.09
N GLY A 17 3.03 -10.13 3.83
CA GLY A 17 3.38 -11.06 2.74
C GLY A 17 2.18 -11.63 1.97
N ASN A 18 0.97 -11.10 2.18
CA ASN A 18 -0.25 -11.54 1.50
C ASN A 18 -0.77 -10.46 0.52
N SER A 19 0.00 -10.18 -0.54
CA SER A 19 -0.37 -9.19 -1.54
C SER A 19 -1.65 -9.56 -2.30
N THR A 20 -1.95 -10.85 -2.46
CA THR A 20 -3.20 -11.30 -3.10
C THR A 20 -4.44 -10.78 -2.35
N ALA A 21 -4.50 -10.95 -1.03
CA ALA A 21 -5.62 -10.44 -0.23
C ALA A 21 -5.67 -8.90 -0.25
N ALA A 22 -4.52 -8.24 -0.22
CA ALA A 22 -4.45 -6.78 -0.35
C ALA A 22 -5.09 -6.29 -1.67
N TRP A 23 -4.70 -6.89 -2.79
CA TRP A 23 -5.23 -6.56 -4.11
C TRP A 23 -6.71 -6.93 -4.28
N GLU A 24 -7.19 -7.99 -3.65
CA GLU A 24 -8.63 -8.32 -3.63
C GLU A 24 -9.44 -7.24 -2.93
N ILE A 25 -8.96 -6.68 -1.82
CA ILE A 25 -9.63 -5.57 -1.12
C ILE A 25 -9.63 -4.33 -2.01
N VAL A 26 -8.49 -3.98 -2.62
CA VAL A 26 -8.37 -2.82 -3.54
C VAL A 26 -9.33 -2.97 -4.73
N ARG A 27 -9.36 -4.13 -5.38
CA ARG A 27 -10.32 -4.43 -6.47
C ARG A 27 -11.77 -4.36 -5.97
N GLY A 28 -12.02 -4.81 -4.74
CA GLY A 28 -13.31 -4.68 -4.09
C GLY A 28 -13.76 -3.22 -3.94
N ILE A 29 -12.86 -2.32 -3.59
CA ILE A 29 -13.14 -0.87 -3.52
C ILE A 29 -13.47 -0.33 -4.92
N PHE A 30 -12.63 -0.61 -5.92
CA PHE A 30 -12.88 -0.15 -7.30
C PHE A 30 -14.11 -0.78 -7.96
N SER A 31 -14.57 -1.95 -7.51
CA SER A 31 -15.84 -2.52 -7.97
C SER A 31 -17.07 -1.66 -7.62
N ALA A 32 -16.91 -0.72 -6.67
CA ALA A 32 -17.93 0.25 -6.30
C ALA A 32 -17.77 1.60 -7.02
N GLN A 33 -16.78 1.76 -7.91
CA GLN A 33 -16.54 3.01 -8.61
C GLN A 33 -17.58 3.27 -9.70
N GLY A 34 -18.15 4.48 -9.70
CA GLY A 34 -19.07 4.95 -10.73
C GLY A 34 -18.39 5.24 -12.07
N GLU A 35 -19.19 5.41 -13.13
CA GLU A 35 -18.68 5.72 -14.48
C GLU A 35 -17.90 7.05 -14.54
N ASN A 36 -18.25 8.00 -13.67
CA ASN A 36 -17.56 9.29 -13.57
C ASN A 36 -16.32 9.26 -12.66
N GLY A 37 -15.95 8.11 -12.12
CA GLY A 37 -14.80 7.95 -11.23
C GLY A 37 -15.09 8.04 -9.74
N PHE A 38 -16.32 8.39 -9.32
CA PHE A 38 -16.73 8.46 -7.92
C PHE A 38 -16.52 7.13 -7.18
N ILE A 39 -15.93 7.17 -5.99
CA ILE A 39 -15.79 6.02 -5.08
C ILE A 39 -16.52 6.35 -3.77
N PRO A 40 -17.47 5.52 -3.34
CA PRO A 40 -18.23 5.79 -2.11
C PRO A 40 -17.37 5.61 -0.85
N LYS A 41 -17.65 6.41 0.19
CA LYS A 41 -17.08 6.28 1.54
C LYS A 41 -17.34 4.90 2.14
N TYR A 42 -18.57 4.41 2.03
CA TYR A 42 -18.96 3.08 2.51
C TYR A 42 -19.43 2.20 1.36
N ARG A 43 -18.90 0.98 1.30
CA ARG A 43 -19.37 -0.09 0.44
C ARG A 43 -20.16 -1.12 1.25
N TYR A 44 -21.35 -1.44 0.78
CA TYR A 44 -22.23 -2.47 1.35
C TYR A 44 -22.29 -3.67 0.41
N ALA A 45 -21.88 -4.83 0.92
CA ALA A 45 -21.90 -6.08 0.16
C ALA A 45 -23.28 -6.76 0.27
N TYR A 46 -23.74 -7.31 -0.85
CA TYR A 46 -24.97 -8.09 -0.91
C TYR A 46 -24.69 -9.54 -0.50
N SER A 47 -24.99 -9.92 0.76
CA SER A 47 -24.88 -11.32 1.19
C SER A 47 -26.21 -12.06 0.96
N ASN A 48 -26.19 -13.15 0.18
CA ASN A 48 -27.24 -14.18 0.10
C ASN A 48 -28.67 -13.73 -0.26
N GLY A 49 -28.87 -12.81 -1.19
CA GLY A 49 -30.23 -12.58 -1.73
C GLY A 49 -31.07 -11.58 -0.93
N THR A 50 -30.66 -11.22 0.29
CA THR A 50 -31.38 -10.29 1.17
C THR A 50 -30.41 -9.26 1.74
N LEU A 51 -30.16 -8.16 1.01
CA LEU A 51 -30.19 -6.87 1.73
C LEU A 51 -31.59 -6.85 2.34
N SER A 52 -31.72 -6.68 3.66
CA SER A 52 -33.04 -6.46 4.24
C SER A 52 -33.67 -5.33 3.42
N SER A 53 -34.67 -5.67 2.61
CA SER A 53 -35.45 -4.69 1.85
C SER A 53 -36.16 -3.73 2.79
N GLU A 54 -36.26 -4.13 4.06
CA GLU A 54 -36.58 -3.31 5.21
C GLU A 54 -35.31 -2.60 5.63
N GLY A 55 -35.31 -1.26 5.58
CA GLY A 55 -34.21 -0.40 6.02
C GLY A 55 -33.95 -0.45 7.52
N ASP A 56 -34.08 -1.62 8.13
CA ASP A 56 -33.74 -1.90 9.49
C ASP A 56 -32.21 -1.92 9.60
N TRP A 57 -31.70 -1.06 10.48
CA TRP A 57 -30.30 -1.05 10.84
C TRP A 57 -29.96 -2.37 11.55
N LEU A 58 -28.88 -3.02 11.10
CA LEU A 58 -28.39 -4.23 11.75
C LEU A 58 -27.60 -3.80 13.00
N ALA A 59 -28.05 -4.21 14.17
CA ALA A 59 -27.32 -3.97 15.41
C ALA A 59 -25.87 -4.47 15.29
N GLY A 60 -24.91 -3.63 15.66
CA GLY A 60 -23.48 -3.91 15.53
C GLY A 60 -22.87 -3.55 14.16
N SER A 61 -23.64 -3.00 13.23
CA SER A 61 -23.13 -2.40 11.98
C SER A 61 -22.99 -0.88 12.09
N SER A 62 -22.19 -0.27 11.20
CA SER A 62 -22.12 1.20 11.08
C SER A 62 -23.51 1.76 10.76
N TYR A 63 -23.97 2.71 11.56
CA TYR A 63 -25.14 3.53 11.24
C TYR A 63 -24.67 4.83 10.58
N PRO A 64 -25.37 5.34 9.56
CA PRO A 64 -26.62 4.82 9.01
C PRO A 64 -26.43 3.67 8.02
N ASN A 65 -27.49 2.91 7.78
CA ASN A 65 -27.49 1.85 6.77
C ASN A 65 -27.66 2.41 5.35
N TYR A 66 -27.38 1.58 4.33
CA TYR A 66 -27.48 1.97 2.92
C TYR A 66 -28.76 2.76 2.53
N PRO A 67 -29.98 2.34 2.93
CA PRO A 67 -31.21 3.06 2.56
C PRO A 67 -31.26 4.53 2.98
N ILE A 68 -30.62 4.89 4.09
CA ILE A 68 -30.61 6.28 4.59
C ILE A 68 -29.78 7.21 3.69
N PHE A 69 -28.78 6.69 2.98
CA PHE A 69 -28.00 7.49 2.03
C PHE A 69 -28.78 7.83 0.75
N GLY A 70 -29.95 7.20 0.54
CA GLY A 70 -30.75 7.39 -0.65
C GLY A 70 -30.15 6.78 -1.91
N THR A 71 -30.65 7.20 -3.07
CA THR A 71 -30.14 6.77 -4.38
C THR A 71 -29.26 7.88 -4.94
N PRO A 72 -27.95 7.64 -5.17
CA PRO A 72 -27.09 8.65 -5.76
C PRO A 72 -27.43 8.89 -7.24
N PRO A 73 -26.92 9.98 -7.83
CA PRO A 73 -26.88 10.17 -9.28
C PRO A 73 -26.41 8.93 -10.05
N ALA A 74 -26.94 8.74 -11.26
CA ALA A 74 -26.71 7.53 -12.04
C ALA A 74 -25.23 7.30 -12.41
N ASP A 75 -24.47 8.38 -12.57
CA ASP A 75 -23.04 8.37 -12.89
C ASP A 75 -22.13 8.01 -11.69
N TYR A 76 -22.63 8.12 -10.46
CA TYR A 76 -21.98 7.59 -9.25
C TYR A 76 -22.21 6.09 -9.05
N LEU A 77 -23.18 5.49 -9.73
CA LEU A 77 -23.46 4.07 -9.58
C LEU A 77 -22.39 3.24 -10.32
N PRO A 78 -21.89 2.15 -9.72
CA PRO A 78 -21.00 1.25 -10.42
C PRO A 78 -21.71 0.53 -11.57
N ALA A 79 -20.93 0.07 -12.54
CA ALA A 79 -21.44 -0.69 -13.69
C ALA A 79 -22.28 -1.91 -13.26
N ASP A 80 -21.89 -2.60 -12.17
CA ASP A 80 -22.70 -3.63 -11.49
C ASP A 80 -23.34 -3.10 -10.20
N SER A 81 -24.32 -2.22 -10.36
CA SER A 81 -25.12 -1.67 -9.25
C SER A 81 -26.09 -2.67 -8.61
N THR A 82 -26.19 -3.90 -9.14
CA THR A 82 -27.07 -4.94 -8.58
C THR A 82 -26.50 -5.54 -7.31
N ASN A 83 -25.19 -5.74 -7.27
CA ASN A 83 -24.50 -6.43 -6.19
C ASN A 83 -23.72 -5.48 -5.25
N THR A 84 -23.47 -4.24 -5.68
CA THR A 84 -22.68 -3.28 -4.92
C THR A 84 -23.50 -2.02 -4.64
N LYS A 85 -23.63 -1.69 -3.36
CA LYS A 85 -24.30 -0.47 -2.88
C LYS A 85 -23.30 0.44 -2.15
N GLY A 86 -23.44 1.75 -2.33
CA GLY A 86 -22.53 2.77 -1.80
C GLY A 86 -23.21 3.75 -0.85
N SER A 87 -22.43 4.58 -0.17
CA SER A 87 -22.86 5.65 0.74
C SER A 87 -23.50 6.87 0.07
N GLY A 88 -24.37 6.65 -0.93
CA GLY A 88 -25.01 7.73 -1.68
C GLY A 88 -23.96 8.63 -2.34
N MET A 89 -24.02 9.93 -2.07
CA MET A 89 -23.12 10.94 -2.63
C MET A 89 -21.85 11.17 -1.80
N LEU A 90 -21.64 10.42 -0.70
CA LEU A 90 -20.46 10.59 0.14
C LEU A 90 -19.26 9.87 -0.46
N ALA A 91 -18.22 10.64 -0.76
CA ALA A 91 -16.99 10.20 -1.39
C ALA A 91 -16.00 9.62 -0.37
N ALA A 92 -15.17 8.68 -0.82
CA ALA A 92 -14.07 8.16 -0.03
C ALA A 92 -13.00 9.24 0.22
N THR A 93 -12.24 9.07 1.30
CA THR A 93 -11.05 9.89 1.58
C THR A 93 -9.99 9.67 0.49
N PRO A 94 -9.26 10.70 0.04
CA PRO A 94 -8.36 10.61 -1.12
C PRO A 94 -7.00 9.99 -0.78
N LEU A 95 -7.02 8.77 -0.23
CA LEU A 95 -5.84 8.00 0.17
C LEU A 95 -5.48 6.88 -0.81
N LEU A 96 -6.31 6.65 -1.83
CA LEU A 96 -6.23 5.44 -2.65
C LEU A 96 -4.88 5.29 -3.35
N SER A 97 -4.40 6.33 -4.05
CA SER A 97 -3.11 6.27 -4.77
C SER A 97 -1.95 6.02 -3.81
N SER A 98 -1.92 6.72 -2.67
CA SER A 98 -0.88 6.54 -1.65
C SER A 98 -0.83 5.12 -1.08
N ILE A 99 -2.00 4.55 -0.78
CA ILE A 99 -2.06 3.20 -0.21
C ILE A 99 -1.84 2.13 -1.28
N VAL A 100 -2.29 2.33 -2.52
CA VAL A 100 -2.00 1.43 -3.64
C VAL A 100 -0.50 1.38 -3.92
N LEU A 101 0.17 2.53 -3.89
CA LEU A 101 1.62 2.61 -4.03
C LEU A 101 2.33 1.86 -2.88
N ASP A 102 1.86 2.02 -1.64
CA ASP A 102 2.39 1.28 -0.49
C ASP A 102 2.20 -0.23 -0.64
N ILE A 103 1.01 -0.68 -1.04
CA ILE A 103 0.71 -2.09 -1.25
C ILE A 103 1.67 -2.67 -2.28
N PHE A 104 1.93 -1.95 -3.37
CA PHE A 104 2.88 -2.39 -4.39
C PHE A 104 4.30 -2.49 -3.82
N TYR A 105 4.78 -1.48 -3.08
CA TYR A 105 6.11 -1.50 -2.47
C TYR A 105 6.28 -2.57 -1.39
N LEU A 106 5.22 -2.89 -0.66
CA LEU A 106 5.19 -3.92 0.38
C LEU A 106 4.92 -5.32 -0.19
N SER A 107 4.49 -5.42 -1.44
CA SER A 107 4.29 -6.69 -2.13
C SER A 107 5.61 -7.32 -2.58
N PRO A 108 5.64 -8.62 -2.91
CA PRO A 108 6.78 -9.24 -3.56
C PRO A 108 7.01 -8.75 -5.00
N GLN A 109 6.11 -7.92 -5.55
CA GLN A 109 6.15 -7.36 -6.91
C GLN A 109 6.30 -8.45 -7.97
N LEU A 110 5.45 -9.47 -7.86
CA LEU A 110 5.34 -10.48 -8.91
C LEU A 110 4.67 -9.85 -10.14
N ASP A 111 4.80 -10.49 -11.31
CA ASP A 111 4.08 -10.10 -12.53
C ASP A 111 2.58 -9.86 -12.26
N GLN A 112 1.99 -10.63 -11.33
CA GLN A 112 0.60 -10.43 -10.90
C GLN A 112 0.36 -9.09 -10.18
N ASP A 113 1.27 -8.65 -9.32
CA ASP A 113 1.15 -7.37 -8.61
C ASP A 113 1.29 -6.20 -9.61
N GLU A 114 2.19 -6.33 -10.58
CA GLU A 114 2.34 -5.40 -11.70
C GLU A 114 1.06 -5.34 -12.54
N ASP A 115 0.53 -6.48 -13.00
CA ASP A 115 -0.73 -6.57 -13.74
C ASP A 115 -1.89 -5.89 -12.97
N VAL A 116 -1.97 -6.08 -11.65
CA VAL A 116 -2.98 -5.39 -10.83
C VAL A 116 -2.74 -3.88 -10.82
N LEU A 117 -1.50 -3.44 -10.62
CA LEU A 117 -1.16 -2.02 -10.60
C LEU A 117 -1.53 -1.34 -11.93
N GLU A 118 -1.25 -2.00 -13.06
CA GLU A 118 -1.68 -1.56 -14.39
C GLU A 118 -3.19 -1.38 -14.47
N ASP A 119 -3.94 -2.40 -14.04
CA ASP A 119 -5.40 -2.40 -14.08
C ASP A 119 -5.98 -1.26 -13.23
N VAL A 120 -5.46 -1.05 -12.01
CA VAL A 120 -5.99 -0.03 -11.08
C VAL A 120 -5.59 1.40 -11.44
N THR A 121 -4.51 1.61 -12.18
CA THR A 121 -4.00 2.95 -12.51
C THR A 121 -5.02 3.80 -13.27
N PHE A 122 -5.77 3.19 -14.21
CA PHE A 122 -6.82 3.92 -14.91
C PHE A 122 -7.99 4.31 -13.99
N TYR A 123 -8.35 3.43 -13.07
CA TYR A 123 -9.39 3.70 -12.07
C TYR A 123 -8.96 4.78 -11.07
N LEU A 124 -7.69 4.80 -10.68
CA LEU A 124 -7.09 5.87 -9.88
C LEU A 124 -7.15 7.20 -10.64
N TYR A 125 -6.71 7.26 -11.89
CA TYR A 125 -6.81 8.49 -12.70
C TYR A 125 -8.25 9.01 -12.74
N LYS A 126 -9.24 8.13 -12.96
CA LYS A 126 -10.66 8.53 -12.97
C LYS A 126 -11.16 9.03 -11.62
N TRP A 127 -10.70 8.43 -10.53
CA TRP A 127 -11.00 8.90 -9.17
C TRP A 127 -10.45 10.31 -8.92
N HIS A 128 -9.21 10.58 -9.32
CA HIS A 128 -8.59 11.89 -9.21
C HIS A 128 -9.29 12.93 -10.12
N GLU A 129 -9.64 12.54 -11.35
CA GLU A 129 -10.45 13.38 -12.25
C GLU A 129 -11.78 13.78 -11.60
N PHE A 130 -12.49 12.82 -10.98
CA PHE A 130 -13.70 13.10 -10.22
C PHE A 130 -13.45 14.11 -9.08
N LEU A 131 -12.42 13.88 -8.25
CA LEU A 131 -12.13 14.77 -7.13
C LEU A 131 -11.79 16.20 -7.60
N HIS A 132 -11.01 16.35 -8.67
CA HIS A 132 -10.67 17.66 -9.20
C HIS A 132 -11.82 18.35 -9.94
N GLU A 133 -12.70 17.60 -10.60
CA GLU A 133 -13.87 18.20 -11.25
C GLU A 133 -14.99 18.54 -10.25
N LYS A 134 -15.15 17.74 -9.20
CA LYS A 134 -16.34 17.77 -8.32
C LYS A 134 -16.06 18.17 -6.87
N ARG A 135 -14.80 18.11 -6.42
CA ARG A 135 -14.36 18.31 -5.02
C ARG A 135 -13.12 19.23 -4.87
N SER A 136 -12.61 19.91 -5.89
CA SER A 136 -11.51 20.89 -5.74
C SER A 136 -11.92 22.34 -6.00
N GLY A 137 -13.24 22.58 -6.02
CA GLY A 137 -13.85 23.90 -6.21
C GLY A 137 -13.90 24.72 -4.91
N GLN A 138 -15.11 25.13 -4.50
CA GLN A 138 -15.28 25.96 -3.29
C GLN A 138 -15.09 25.17 -1.98
N TYR A 139 -15.21 23.85 -2.05
CA TYR A 139 -15.12 22.90 -0.95
C TYR A 139 -14.58 21.57 -1.48
N ASN A 140 -14.01 20.78 -0.58
CA ASN A 140 -13.56 19.41 -0.86
C ASN A 140 -14.35 18.33 -0.14
N ILE A 141 -15.19 18.72 0.82
CA ILE A 141 -16.20 17.85 1.42
C ILE A 141 -17.59 18.50 1.40
N ILE A 142 -18.61 17.69 1.20
CA ILE A 142 -20.06 18.04 1.24
C ILE A 142 -20.78 17.43 2.46
N HIS A 143 -20.06 16.67 3.28
CA HIS A 143 -20.59 16.09 4.50
C HIS A 143 -19.46 15.86 5.51
N PRO A 144 -19.68 16.06 6.82
CA PRO A 144 -18.67 15.79 7.85
C PRO A 144 -18.04 14.38 7.75
N TRP A 145 -18.85 13.36 7.43
CA TRP A 145 -18.40 11.97 7.28
C TRP A 145 -17.47 11.69 6.08
N GLU A 146 -17.25 12.63 5.17
CA GLU A 146 -16.18 12.50 4.16
C GLU A 146 -14.79 12.81 4.77
N SER A 147 -14.75 13.54 5.89
CA SER A 147 -13.53 13.84 6.64
C SER A 147 -13.01 12.63 7.44
N MET A 148 -11.75 12.72 7.86
CA MET A 148 -11.16 11.79 8.83
C MET A 148 -11.26 12.27 10.28
N MET A 149 -11.78 13.47 10.50
CA MET A 149 -12.06 13.98 11.83
C MET A 149 -13.12 13.13 12.53
N GLN A 150 -13.02 13.04 13.85
CA GLN A 150 -13.99 12.31 14.67
C GLN A 150 -15.34 13.04 14.68
N LEU A 151 -16.42 12.27 14.84
CA LEU A 151 -17.78 12.82 14.80
C LEU A 151 -18.04 13.82 15.93
N ASP A 152 -17.48 13.59 17.11
CA ASP A 152 -17.54 14.50 18.27
C ASP A 152 -16.52 15.64 18.21
N SER A 153 -15.86 15.87 17.07
CA SER A 153 -14.93 17.00 16.94
C SER A 153 -15.66 18.33 17.17
N PRO A 154 -15.10 19.24 17.98
CA PRO A 154 -15.68 20.56 18.28
C PRO A 154 -15.88 21.43 17.03
N ILE A 155 -15.18 21.12 15.95
CA ILE A 155 -15.28 21.86 14.69
C ILE A 155 -16.69 21.78 14.10
N TRP A 156 -17.42 20.70 14.36
CA TRP A 156 -18.70 20.43 13.72
C TRP A 156 -19.81 21.32 14.26
N GLU A 157 -19.76 21.73 15.54
CA GLU A 157 -20.69 22.73 16.08
C GLU A 157 -20.59 24.05 15.32
N VAL A 158 -19.37 24.46 14.95
CA VAL A 158 -19.12 25.70 14.20
C VAL A 158 -19.44 25.51 12.72
N ALA A 159 -18.99 24.41 12.12
CA ALA A 159 -19.14 24.16 10.69
C ALA A 159 -20.60 23.87 10.29
N LEU A 160 -21.41 23.29 11.19
CA LEU A 160 -22.81 22.95 10.96
C LEU A 160 -23.80 23.96 11.56
N ALA A 161 -23.34 25.09 12.11
CA ALA A 161 -24.22 26.05 12.81
C ALA A 161 -25.46 26.44 11.97
N ASP A 162 -25.28 26.77 10.69
CA ASP A 162 -26.36 27.09 9.76
C ASP A 162 -27.33 25.90 9.56
N VAL A 163 -26.82 24.67 9.51
CA VAL A 163 -27.61 23.44 9.33
C VAL A 163 -28.40 23.13 10.60
N ILE A 164 -27.79 23.28 11.78
CA ILE A 164 -28.42 23.09 13.09
C ILE A 164 -29.61 24.06 13.23
N ASP A 165 -29.41 25.33 12.86
CA ASP A 165 -30.49 26.31 12.84
C ASP A 165 -31.64 25.91 11.92
N LEU A 166 -31.34 25.35 10.73
CA LEU A 166 -32.35 24.88 9.78
C LEU A 166 -33.09 23.64 10.29
N VAL A 167 -32.41 22.69 10.92
CA VAL A 167 -33.02 21.52 11.58
C VAL A 167 -34.01 21.99 12.65
N ASN A 168 -33.59 22.93 13.50
CA ASN A 168 -34.42 23.49 14.55
C ASN A 168 -35.65 24.23 14.00
N GLN A 169 -35.49 25.04 12.94
CA GLN A 169 -36.57 25.80 12.31
C GLN A 169 -37.56 24.92 11.54
N SER A 170 -37.08 23.87 10.88
CA SER A 170 -37.90 22.93 10.12
C SER A 170 -38.58 21.87 10.98
N HIS A 171 -38.20 21.79 12.26
CA HIS A 171 -38.59 20.70 13.16
C HIS A 171 -38.25 19.32 12.57
N TYR A 172 -37.10 19.23 11.90
CA TYR A 172 -36.61 17.96 11.36
C TYR A 172 -36.32 16.99 12.51
N HIS A 173 -36.79 15.75 12.37
CA HIS A 173 -36.63 14.71 13.38
C HIS A 173 -36.37 13.37 12.69
N LYS A 174 -35.43 12.61 13.23
CA LYS A 174 -35.13 11.24 12.83
C LYS A 174 -34.78 10.43 14.08
N ASP A 175 -35.32 9.23 14.18
CA ASP A 175 -35.03 8.37 15.32
C ASP A 175 -33.59 7.86 15.22
N ILE A 176 -32.77 8.21 16.21
CA ILE A 176 -31.38 7.78 16.32
C ILE A 176 -31.35 6.57 17.25
N PRO A 177 -30.87 5.40 16.80
CA PRO A 177 -30.78 4.20 17.65
C PRO A 177 -29.97 4.46 18.93
N GLN A 178 -30.38 3.84 20.04
CA GLN A 178 -29.72 4.06 21.33
C GLN A 178 -28.26 3.59 21.30
N GLU A 179 -27.95 2.56 20.53
CA GLU A 179 -26.60 2.04 20.32
C GLU A 179 -25.69 3.09 19.66
N VAL A 180 -26.22 3.88 18.73
CA VAL A 180 -25.50 5.00 18.11
C VAL A 180 -25.26 6.10 19.14
N LYS A 181 -26.27 6.42 19.96
CA LYS A 181 -26.13 7.40 21.06
C LYS A 181 -25.16 6.95 22.15
N ASN A 182 -24.95 5.64 22.29
CA ASN A 182 -24.02 5.05 23.24
C ASN A 182 -22.59 4.96 22.69
N ALA A 183 -22.39 5.22 21.40
CA ALA A 183 -21.06 5.26 20.79
C ALA A 183 -20.20 6.33 21.45
N ASP A 184 -18.91 6.04 21.60
CA ASP A 184 -17.99 6.92 22.31
C ASP A 184 -17.70 8.24 21.58
N ASP A 185 -17.87 8.24 20.26
CA ASP A 185 -17.72 9.40 19.38
C ASP A 185 -19.06 10.06 19.02
N TYR A 186 -20.14 9.76 19.74
CA TYR A 186 -21.43 10.39 19.47
C TYR A 186 -21.38 11.90 19.76
N PRO A 187 -21.64 12.78 18.75
CA PRO A 187 -21.50 14.23 18.92
C PRO A 187 -22.64 14.91 19.67
N GLY A 188 -23.68 14.17 20.04
CA GLY A 188 -24.92 14.72 20.57
C GLY A 188 -26.01 14.87 19.51
N ASP A 189 -27.26 14.96 19.98
CA ASP A 189 -28.46 14.94 19.12
C ASP A 189 -28.46 16.09 18.09
N GLU A 190 -28.04 17.29 18.47
CA GLU A 190 -28.10 18.48 17.59
C GLU A 190 -27.21 18.34 16.36
N VAL A 191 -25.92 18.03 16.57
CA VAL A 191 -24.95 17.82 15.49
C VAL A 191 -25.34 16.60 14.65
N TYR A 192 -25.71 15.50 15.30
CA TYR A 192 -26.03 14.27 14.59
C TYR A 192 -27.31 14.38 13.73
N LEU A 193 -28.32 15.11 14.21
CA LEU A 193 -29.53 15.39 13.41
C LEU A 193 -29.21 16.31 12.22
N ALA A 194 -28.28 17.25 12.37
CA ALA A 194 -27.80 18.08 11.26
C ALA A 194 -27.10 17.23 10.19
N GLU A 195 -26.27 16.27 10.57
CA GLU A 195 -25.66 15.31 9.64
C GLU A 195 -26.72 14.47 8.92
N LEU A 196 -27.68 13.90 9.65
CA LEU A 196 -28.79 13.14 9.04
C LEU A 196 -29.66 13.98 8.11
N TYR A 197 -29.88 15.24 8.44
CA TYR A 197 -30.57 16.19 7.58
C TYR A 197 -29.81 16.41 6.26
N LEU A 198 -28.48 16.52 6.31
CA LEU A 198 -27.67 16.66 5.10
C LEU A 198 -27.77 15.43 4.20
N LEU A 199 -27.78 14.21 4.75
CA LEU A 199 -28.00 12.99 3.95
C LEU A 199 -29.37 13.00 3.26
N ASP A 200 -30.42 13.32 4.02
CA ASP A 200 -31.77 13.40 3.47
C ASP A 200 -31.83 14.50 2.40
N CYS A 201 -31.17 15.64 2.60
CA CYS A 201 -31.05 16.68 1.59
C CYS A 201 -30.36 16.16 0.31
N LEU A 202 -29.17 15.56 0.44
CA LEU A 202 -28.39 15.04 -0.69
C LEU A 202 -29.16 13.96 -1.46
N SER A 203 -29.90 13.09 -0.75
CA SER A 203 -30.74 12.06 -1.37
C SER A 203 -31.87 12.62 -2.23
N ASN A 204 -32.29 13.86 -1.96
CA ASN A 204 -33.37 14.55 -2.67
C ASN A 204 -32.85 15.53 -3.74
N VAL A 205 -31.53 15.65 -3.91
CA VAL A 205 -30.95 16.46 -4.98
C VAL A 205 -31.26 15.80 -6.33
N ASN A 206 -31.98 16.52 -7.19
CA ASN A 206 -32.21 16.07 -8.55
C ASN A 206 -30.89 16.13 -9.34
N GLY A 207 -30.62 15.12 -10.18
CA GLY A 207 -29.37 14.98 -10.97
C GLY A 207 -29.07 16.07 -12.02
N GLY A 208 -29.69 17.24 -11.93
CA GLY A 208 -29.34 18.44 -12.71
C GLY A 208 -28.61 19.52 -11.90
N VAL A 209 -28.39 19.32 -10.59
CA VAL A 209 -27.57 20.22 -9.79
C VAL A 209 -26.11 19.86 -10.00
N ASP A 210 -25.31 20.87 -10.35
CA ASP A 210 -23.87 20.74 -10.48
C ASP A 210 -23.22 20.54 -9.11
N ASP A 211 -22.31 19.56 -8.99
CA ASP A 211 -21.69 19.18 -7.72
C ASP A 211 -20.92 20.33 -7.08
N ALA A 212 -20.41 21.28 -7.89
CA ALA A 212 -19.74 22.50 -7.41
C ALA A 212 -20.69 23.50 -6.73
N HIS A 213 -22.00 23.23 -6.79
CA HIS A 213 -23.07 24.10 -6.31
C HIS A 213 -24.02 23.39 -5.34
N LEU A 214 -23.68 22.18 -4.86
CA LEU A 214 -24.49 21.42 -3.91
C LEU A 214 -24.70 22.19 -2.61
N ASN A 215 -23.69 22.94 -2.16
CA ASN A 215 -23.80 23.78 -0.96
C ASN A 215 -24.95 24.80 -1.00
N LYS A 216 -25.45 25.16 -2.20
CA LYS A 216 -26.60 26.06 -2.37
C LYS A 216 -27.95 25.37 -2.16
N VAL A 217 -27.98 24.05 -2.25
CA VAL A 217 -29.18 23.21 -2.09
C VAL A 217 -29.16 22.52 -0.74
N CYS A 218 -28.03 21.91 -0.39
CA CYS A 218 -27.76 21.30 0.90
C CYS A 218 -26.71 22.14 1.61
N PRO A 219 -27.05 22.85 2.70
CA PRO A 219 -26.33 24.01 3.23
C PRO A 219 -25.05 23.65 3.99
N PHE A 220 -24.17 22.88 3.36
CA PHE A 220 -22.87 22.51 3.88
C PHE A 220 -21.86 22.37 2.74
N GLY A 221 -20.65 22.85 2.99
CA GLY A 221 -19.49 22.65 2.15
C GLY A 221 -18.28 23.19 2.88
N MET A 222 -17.21 22.42 2.94
CA MET A 222 -16.02 22.78 3.71
C MET A 222 -14.76 22.44 2.92
N VAL A 223 -13.74 23.30 3.05
CA VAL A 223 -12.36 22.97 2.68
C VAL A 223 -11.71 22.37 3.92
N ASP A 224 -11.70 21.05 3.96
CA ASP A 224 -11.09 20.19 4.97
C ASP A 224 -9.59 20.03 4.70
N VAL A 225 -8.75 20.37 5.68
CA VAL A 225 -7.29 20.36 5.51
C VAL A 225 -6.75 18.94 5.39
N GLY A 226 -7.28 17.98 6.15
CA GLY A 226 -6.91 16.57 6.06
C GLY A 226 -7.16 16.00 4.68
N PHE A 227 -8.36 16.20 4.17
CA PHE A 227 -8.77 15.80 2.83
C PHE A 227 -7.89 16.46 1.76
N ALA A 228 -7.66 17.77 1.85
CA ALA A 228 -6.80 18.48 0.89
C ALA A 228 -5.35 17.96 0.92
N SER A 229 -4.81 17.69 2.11
CA SER A 229 -3.42 17.24 2.30
C SER A 229 -3.23 15.84 1.71
N MET A 230 -4.19 14.95 1.97
CA MET A 230 -4.19 13.60 1.41
C MET A 230 -4.41 13.61 -0.10
N HIS A 231 -5.27 14.50 -0.61
CA HIS A 231 -5.51 14.62 -2.04
C HIS A 231 -4.26 15.08 -2.79
N TYR A 232 -3.57 16.09 -2.28
CA TYR A 232 -2.28 16.55 -2.81
C TYR A 232 -1.26 15.42 -2.89
N GLN A 233 -1.09 14.66 -1.79
CA GLN A 233 -0.16 13.55 -1.78
C GLN A 233 -0.57 12.45 -2.75
N ALA A 234 -1.86 12.12 -2.82
CA ALA A 234 -2.34 11.10 -3.72
C ALA A 234 -2.17 11.49 -5.20
N ASP A 235 -2.22 12.78 -5.54
CA ASP A 235 -1.90 13.27 -6.89
C ASP A 235 -0.42 13.01 -7.25
N LEU A 236 0.50 13.26 -6.30
CA LEU A 236 1.93 12.94 -6.44
C LEU A 236 2.15 11.44 -6.60
N ASP A 237 1.52 10.63 -5.75
CA ASP A 237 1.67 9.18 -5.76
C ASP A 237 1.08 8.56 -7.05
N LEU A 238 0.01 9.14 -7.60
CA LEU A 238 -0.53 8.73 -8.91
C LEU A 238 0.44 9.00 -10.05
N LEU A 239 1.11 10.17 -10.05
CA LEU A 239 2.15 10.48 -11.03
C LEU A 239 3.32 9.50 -10.91
N GLN A 240 3.74 9.18 -9.68
CA GLN A 240 4.80 8.21 -9.41
C GLN A 240 4.42 6.79 -9.88
N ILE A 241 3.19 6.34 -9.64
CA ILE A 241 2.69 5.06 -10.16
C ILE A 241 2.79 5.05 -11.69
N SER A 242 2.38 6.14 -12.36
CA SER A 242 2.49 6.23 -13.82
C SER A 242 3.94 6.16 -14.30
N ASP A 243 4.87 6.82 -13.62
CA ASP A 243 6.30 6.78 -13.96
C ASP A 243 6.89 5.38 -13.80
N MET A 244 6.59 4.71 -12.69
CA MET A 244 7.02 3.35 -12.45
C MET A 244 6.53 2.39 -13.53
N LEU A 245 5.25 2.46 -13.89
CA LEU A 245 4.68 1.61 -14.93
C LEU A 245 5.28 1.89 -16.31
N ASP A 246 5.53 3.16 -16.63
CA ASP A 246 6.18 3.56 -17.89
C ASP A 246 7.60 2.96 -17.98
N ASP A 247 8.33 2.96 -16.87
CA ASP A 247 9.68 2.37 -16.75
C ASP A 247 9.66 0.84 -16.85
N MET A 248 8.77 0.17 -16.12
CA MET A 248 8.65 -1.30 -16.08
C MET A 248 8.32 -1.87 -17.46
N ASN A 249 7.35 -1.26 -18.15
CA ASN A 249 6.73 -1.85 -19.34
C ASN A 249 7.10 -1.17 -20.65
N LYS A 250 7.91 -0.10 -20.61
CA LYS A 250 8.38 0.65 -21.80
C LYS A 250 7.23 1.15 -22.68
N ARG A 251 6.08 1.45 -22.08
CA ARG A 251 4.89 1.98 -22.74
C ARG A 251 4.28 3.06 -21.85
N ASN A 252 3.74 4.12 -22.44
CA ASN A 252 3.07 5.16 -21.69
C ASN A 252 1.68 4.66 -21.24
N TYR A 253 1.46 4.48 -19.94
CA TYR A 253 0.18 4.04 -19.37
C TYR A 253 -0.84 5.16 -19.36
N LEU A 254 -0.42 6.31 -18.85
CA LEU A 254 -1.18 7.55 -18.96
C LEU A 254 -0.69 8.32 -20.19
N SER A 255 -1.63 8.88 -20.94
CA SER A 255 -1.27 9.73 -22.07
C SER A 255 -0.54 10.99 -21.58
N GLY A 256 0.23 11.63 -22.46
CA GLY A 256 0.89 12.89 -22.12
C GLY A 256 -0.10 13.94 -21.58
N SER A 257 -1.32 14.03 -22.14
CA SER A 257 -2.35 14.95 -21.65
C SER A 257 -2.86 14.59 -20.25
N GLN A 258 -2.98 13.30 -19.92
CA GLN A 258 -3.39 12.86 -18.58
C GLN A 258 -2.32 13.20 -17.54
N ARG A 259 -1.04 13.04 -17.89
CA ARG A 259 0.09 13.42 -17.03
C ARG A 259 0.17 14.94 -16.84
N ASP A 260 -0.13 15.72 -17.89
CA ASP A 260 -0.26 17.17 -17.81
C ASP A 260 -1.42 17.58 -16.89
N HIS A 261 -2.55 16.87 -16.92
CA HIS A 261 -3.66 17.08 -15.98
C HIS A 261 -3.23 16.84 -14.54
N ILE A 262 -2.58 15.69 -14.25
CA ILE A 262 -2.07 15.39 -12.90
C ILE A 262 -1.10 16.47 -12.42
N SER A 263 -0.20 16.95 -13.29
CA SER A 263 0.72 18.03 -12.95
C SER A 263 -0.02 19.34 -12.60
N SER A 264 -1.09 19.66 -13.33
CA SER A 264 -1.95 20.81 -13.03
C SER A 264 -2.70 20.62 -11.70
N TRP A 265 -3.16 19.41 -11.41
CA TRP A 265 -3.84 19.04 -10.17
C TRP A 265 -2.94 19.18 -8.96
N ILE A 266 -1.70 18.67 -9.03
CA ILE A 266 -0.68 18.85 -7.98
C ILE A 266 -0.48 20.34 -7.67
N ALA A 267 -0.36 21.17 -8.71
CA ALA A 267 -0.21 22.63 -8.53
C ALA A 267 -1.46 23.26 -7.90
N GLN A 268 -2.67 22.83 -8.27
CA GLN A 268 -3.92 23.34 -7.69
C GLN A 268 -4.07 22.93 -6.21
N SER A 269 -3.85 21.66 -5.89
CA SER A 269 -3.91 21.12 -4.53
C SER A 269 -2.88 21.80 -3.62
N SER A 270 -1.64 21.99 -4.10
CA SER A 270 -0.60 22.76 -3.39
C SER A 270 -1.04 24.20 -3.11
N ASN A 271 -1.55 24.92 -4.10
CA ASN A 271 -2.05 26.29 -3.90
C ASN A 271 -3.21 26.37 -2.90
N THR A 272 -4.06 25.33 -2.88
CA THR A 272 -5.19 25.25 -1.94
C THR A 272 -4.65 25.12 -0.52
N LEU A 273 -3.72 24.20 -0.29
CA LEU A 273 -3.03 23.99 0.98
C LEU A 273 -2.30 25.27 1.46
N GLU A 274 -1.54 25.92 0.58
CA GLU A 274 -0.90 27.21 0.88
C GLU A 274 -1.90 28.29 1.33
N SER A 275 -3.08 28.34 0.72
CA SER A 275 -4.12 29.32 1.07
C SER A 275 -4.75 29.06 2.44
N MET A 276 -4.67 27.83 2.95
CA MET A 276 -5.19 27.43 4.26
C MET A 276 -4.22 27.78 5.39
N TRP A 277 -2.92 27.89 5.10
CA TRP A 277 -1.90 28.23 6.09
C TRP A 277 -2.13 29.63 6.67
N HIS A 278 -2.20 29.73 7.99
CA HIS A 278 -2.41 30.99 8.69
C HIS A 278 -1.20 31.39 9.51
N THR A 279 -0.41 32.35 9.04
CA THR A 279 0.86 32.74 9.68
C THR A 279 0.73 33.21 11.13
N SER A 280 -0.40 33.78 11.54
CA SER A 280 -0.58 34.20 12.94
C SER A 280 -1.01 33.08 13.89
N ALA A 281 -1.61 32.01 13.36
CA ALA A 281 -2.00 30.84 14.14
C ALA A 281 -0.95 29.72 14.01
N TYR A 282 -0.04 29.82 13.03
CA TYR A 282 0.97 28.84 12.70
C TYR A 282 0.39 27.43 12.41
N ILE A 283 -0.91 27.36 12.07
CA ILE A 283 -1.61 26.15 11.65
C ILE A 283 -2.42 26.43 10.39
N PRO A 284 -2.72 25.39 9.60
CA PRO A 284 -3.75 25.49 8.59
C PRO A 284 -5.11 25.72 9.24
N THR A 285 -5.95 26.50 8.57
CA THR A 285 -7.31 26.83 8.98
C THR A 285 -8.30 26.23 8.01
N TYR A 286 -9.48 25.89 8.51
CA TYR A 286 -10.55 25.38 7.67
C TYR A 286 -11.35 26.53 7.08
N SER A 287 -12.01 26.30 5.96
CA SER A 287 -12.97 27.25 5.38
C SER A 287 -14.33 26.57 5.26
N SER A 288 -15.28 26.96 6.10
CA SER A 288 -16.68 26.51 5.98
C SER A 288 -17.48 27.51 5.14
N LEU A 289 -18.30 27.00 4.22
CA LEU A 289 -19.18 27.81 3.41
C LEU A 289 -20.54 27.93 4.08
N THR A 290 -20.90 29.18 4.37
CA THR A 290 -22.20 29.54 4.92
C THR A 290 -23.23 29.76 3.81
N ASN A 291 -24.51 29.75 4.16
CA ASN A 291 -25.62 30.03 3.25
C ASN A 291 -25.51 31.37 2.50
N SER A 292 -24.74 32.33 3.03
CA SER A 292 -24.50 33.64 2.41
C SER A 292 -23.43 33.66 1.31
N ASN A 293 -22.91 32.51 0.86
CA ASN A 293 -21.74 32.40 -0.03
C ASN A 293 -20.47 33.05 0.55
N SER A 294 -20.42 33.28 1.86
CA SER A 294 -19.21 33.70 2.55
C SER A 294 -18.49 32.48 3.10
N SER A 295 -17.19 32.40 2.85
CA SER A 295 -16.32 31.49 3.60
C SER A 295 -16.06 32.07 4.99
N VAL A 296 -16.31 31.26 6.01
CA VAL A 296 -15.93 31.53 7.39
C VAL A 296 -14.70 30.67 7.67
N LYS A 297 -13.61 31.33 8.10
CA LYS A 297 -12.46 30.59 8.62
C LYS A 297 -12.83 29.96 9.96
N VAL A 298 -12.55 28.68 10.11
CA VAL A 298 -12.79 27.94 11.34
C VAL A 298 -11.43 27.65 11.98
N ASP A 299 -11.11 28.44 13.00
CA ASP A 299 -9.84 28.39 13.72
C ASP A 299 -9.97 27.48 14.95
N VAL A 300 -10.26 26.19 14.72
CA VAL A 300 -10.42 25.18 15.77
C VAL A 300 -9.26 24.20 15.67
N PRO A 301 -8.37 24.13 16.69
CA PRO A 301 -7.24 23.22 16.66
C PRO A 301 -7.70 21.79 16.93
N VAL A 302 -7.48 20.93 15.93
CA VAL A 302 -7.76 19.50 15.95
C VAL A 302 -6.58 18.75 15.33
N ALA A 303 -6.44 17.45 15.62
CA ALA A 303 -5.35 16.64 15.10
C ALA A 303 -5.26 16.63 13.55
N ASP A 304 -6.39 16.86 12.87
CA ASP A 304 -6.47 16.93 11.41
C ASP A 304 -5.69 18.14 10.83
N ASN A 305 -5.48 19.22 11.60
CA ASN A 305 -4.59 20.34 11.23
C ASN A 305 -3.12 19.93 11.01
N PHE A 306 -2.71 18.74 11.44
CA PHE A 306 -1.34 18.22 11.26
C PHE A 306 -1.20 17.24 10.09
N LEU A 307 -2.29 16.90 9.40
CA LEU A 307 -2.24 16.11 8.16
C LEU A 307 -1.51 16.77 6.98
N PRO A 308 -1.26 18.10 6.92
CA PRO A 308 -0.22 18.66 6.06
C PRO A 308 1.13 17.93 6.11
N LEU A 309 1.48 17.37 7.27
CA LEU A 309 2.72 16.64 7.44
C LEU A 309 2.69 15.29 6.72
N TRP A 310 1.53 14.77 6.33
CA TRP A 310 1.42 13.50 5.64
C TRP A 310 2.26 13.49 4.36
N ARG A 311 3.35 12.71 4.36
CA ARG A 311 4.26 12.45 3.24
C ARG A 311 4.94 13.65 2.56
N GLY A 312 4.88 14.82 3.21
CA GLY A 312 5.75 15.95 2.89
C GLY A 312 5.09 16.99 1.98
N TRP A 313 4.52 18.01 2.62
CA TRP A 313 4.04 19.23 1.97
C TRP A 313 5.13 19.91 1.13
N ASP A 314 6.39 19.85 1.56
CA ASP A 314 7.48 20.65 0.98
C ASP A 314 8.29 19.94 -0.11
N GLY A 315 7.95 18.69 -0.46
CA GLY A 315 8.76 17.85 -1.36
C GLY A 315 8.74 18.26 -2.85
N TYR A 316 7.74 19.02 -3.30
CA TYR A 316 7.51 19.25 -4.73
C TYR A 316 7.71 20.69 -5.22
N VAL A 317 8.25 21.60 -4.40
CA VAL A 317 8.65 22.89 -4.97
C VAL A 317 9.95 22.72 -5.73
N GLU A 318 9.81 22.59 -7.05
CA GLU A 318 10.87 22.44 -8.05
C GLU A 318 12.21 23.03 -7.61
N SER A 319 13.20 22.14 -7.46
CA SER A 319 14.62 22.48 -7.57
C SER A 319 14.90 23.02 -8.98
N LYS A 320 14.50 24.26 -9.25
CA LYS A 320 14.96 25.04 -10.40
C LYS A 320 16.39 25.51 -10.13
N SER A 321 17.36 24.59 -10.16
CA SER A 321 18.76 24.96 -10.39
C SER A 321 19.49 23.82 -11.08
N ASP A 322 19.74 24.00 -12.37
CA ASP A 322 20.43 23.08 -13.29
C ASP A 322 21.91 22.78 -12.96
N GLU A 323 22.43 23.20 -11.81
CA GLU A 323 23.85 23.01 -11.47
C GLU A 323 24.01 22.78 -9.96
N ASP A 324 23.76 21.57 -9.47
CA ASP A 324 24.73 20.86 -8.62
C ASP A 324 24.22 19.48 -8.18
N THR A 325 25.16 18.54 -8.14
CA THR A 325 24.97 17.12 -7.88
C THR A 325 24.44 16.80 -6.48
N HIS A 326 23.29 16.15 -6.45
CA HIS A 326 22.87 15.05 -5.55
C HIS A 326 23.35 15.10 -4.09
N VAL A 327 22.49 15.65 -3.22
CA VAL A 327 22.05 15.02 -1.97
C VAL A 327 20.59 15.44 -1.76
N GLY A 328 19.65 14.49 -1.65
CA GLY A 328 18.22 14.75 -1.45
C GLY A 328 17.94 15.35 -0.08
N GLY A 329 18.15 16.65 0.06
CA GLY A 329 17.72 17.46 1.20
C GLY A 329 16.47 18.25 0.83
N PHE A 330 15.51 18.30 1.76
CA PHE A 330 14.38 19.22 1.75
C PHE A 330 14.83 20.63 1.36
N GLN A 331 14.58 21.04 0.12
CA GLN A 331 14.75 22.42 -0.32
C GLN A 331 13.39 23.07 -0.35
N ASP A 332 13.03 23.54 0.83
CA ASP A 332 11.81 24.27 1.13
C ASP A 332 11.89 25.70 0.58
N VAL A 333 10.75 26.23 0.11
CA VAL A 333 10.61 27.65 -0.23
C VAL A 333 10.69 28.52 1.04
N GLU A 334 10.58 27.92 2.23
CA GLU A 334 10.72 28.54 3.56
C GLU A 334 11.51 27.70 4.61
N GLY A 335 12.49 26.90 4.17
CA GLY A 335 13.60 26.37 5.02
C GLY A 335 13.30 25.51 6.27
N GLY A 336 12.29 24.63 6.28
CA GLY A 336 11.91 23.77 7.40
C GLY A 336 11.07 24.47 8.48
N GLU A 337 10.78 25.76 8.32
CA GLU A 337 10.13 26.58 9.35
C GLU A 337 8.72 26.06 9.70
N ARG A 338 7.96 25.57 8.71
CA ARG A 338 6.59 25.06 8.95
C ARG A 338 6.60 23.73 9.68
N LEU A 339 7.48 22.80 9.27
CA LEU A 339 7.67 21.54 9.97
C LEU A 339 8.10 21.79 11.42
N ASP A 340 9.03 22.70 11.63
CA ASP A 340 9.49 23.11 12.96
C ASP A 340 8.35 23.73 13.76
N LEU A 341 7.56 24.64 13.20
CA LEU A 341 6.42 25.26 13.87
C LEU A 341 5.34 24.25 14.26
N LEU A 342 4.94 23.37 13.34
CA LEU A 342 3.97 22.30 13.64
C LEU A 342 4.53 21.35 14.70
N SER A 343 5.80 20.98 14.60
CA SER A 343 6.52 20.17 15.59
C SER A 343 6.58 20.85 16.97
N PHE A 344 6.87 22.15 17.01
CA PHE A 344 6.92 22.93 18.23
C PHE A 344 5.54 23.04 18.87
N GLN A 345 4.48 23.24 18.09
CA GLN A 345 3.12 23.24 18.62
C GLN A 345 2.72 21.93 19.25
N MET A 346 3.08 20.82 18.63
CA MET A 346 2.93 19.51 19.25
C MET A 346 3.65 19.49 20.61
N LEU A 347 4.88 19.98 20.69
CA LEU A 347 5.69 19.94 21.92
C LEU A 347 5.28 20.95 23.02
N GLU A 348 4.82 22.15 22.66
CA GLU A 348 4.49 23.24 23.59
C GLU A 348 3.34 22.86 24.54
N GLY A 349 2.57 21.83 24.20
CA GLY A 349 1.36 21.46 24.92
C GLY A 349 1.55 20.87 26.30
N LYS A 350 2.74 20.41 26.72
CA LYS A 350 2.92 19.52 27.88
C LYS A 350 2.38 20.09 29.21
N ASP A 351 1.09 19.92 29.41
CA ASP A 351 0.42 19.96 30.70
C ASP A 351 0.93 18.77 31.50
N SER A 352 1.36 19.02 32.73
CA SER A 352 2.03 18.03 33.58
C SER A 352 1.16 16.82 33.93
N GLU A 353 -0.14 16.87 33.62
CA GLU A 353 -1.12 15.84 34.00
C GLU A 353 -1.46 14.82 32.89
N SER A 354 -1.18 15.10 31.61
CA SER A 354 -1.42 14.11 30.55
C SER A 354 -0.15 13.33 30.28
N MET A 355 -0.18 12.02 30.52
CA MET A 355 0.98 11.16 30.30
C MET A 355 1.12 10.72 28.83
N HIS A 356 0.02 10.76 28.07
CA HIS A 356 -0.08 10.20 26.73
C HIS A 356 -0.39 11.23 25.64
N ALA A 357 -0.79 12.45 26.00
CA ALA A 357 -1.02 13.51 25.04
C ALA A 357 -0.07 14.69 25.24
N PHE A 358 0.11 15.41 24.15
CA PHE A 358 0.58 16.78 24.18
C PHE A 358 -0.52 17.61 24.87
N GLY A 359 -0.20 18.17 26.04
CA GLY A 359 -1.17 18.58 27.05
C GLY A 359 -2.03 19.81 26.70
N CYS A 360 -2.85 20.24 27.67
CA CYS A 360 -3.86 21.30 27.53
C CYS A 360 -3.29 22.75 27.55
N GLY A 361 -1.97 22.92 27.64
CA GLY A 361 -1.33 24.20 27.92
C GLY A 361 -0.89 25.00 26.68
N SER A 362 -0.78 24.37 25.51
CA SER A 362 -0.49 25.07 24.25
C SER A 362 -1.77 25.47 23.55
N SER A 363 -1.69 26.47 22.68
CA SER A 363 -2.82 26.86 21.83
C SER A 363 -3.22 25.78 20.81
N LEU A 364 -2.42 24.73 20.59
CA LEU A 364 -2.50 23.86 19.40
C LEU A 364 -2.06 22.44 19.77
N MET A 365 -2.95 21.46 19.68
CA MET A 365 -2.79 20.14 20.32
C MET A 365 -3.05 18.98 19.37
N LEU A 366 -2.25 17.93 19.48
CA LEU A 366 -2.51 16.61 18.88
C LEU A 366 -3.53 15.84 19.72
N ARG A 367 -4.76 16.34 19.76
CA ARG A 367 -5.91 15.64 20.30
C ARG A 367 -6.95 15.52 19.20
N SER A 368 -7.70 14.44 19.22
CA SER A 368 -8.93 14.34 18.43
C SER A 368 -10.05 15.28 18.92
N TYR A 369 -9.84 16.01 20.03
CA TYR A 369 -10.84 16.88 20.66
C TYR A 369 -10.21 18.14 21.29
N SER A 370 -11.01 19.20 21.40
CA SER A 370 -10.69 20.52 21.98
C SER A 370 -10.32 20.45 23.47
N CYS A 371 -9.50 21.39 23.94
CA CYS A 371 -9.17 21.55 25.37
C CYS A 371 -10.01 22.60 26.07
N ASN A 372 -11.31 22.58 25.83
CA ASN A 372 -12.19 23.46 26.57
C ASN A 372 -12.09 23.12 28.07
N TYR A 373 -11.41 24.02 28.80
CA TYR A 373 -11.13 23.98 30.24
C TYR A 373 -12.39 24.28 31.07
N ASP A 374 -13.58 24.13 30.49
CA ASP A 374 -14.83 24.27 31.21
C ASP A 374 -15.00 23.10 32.18
N ALA A 375 -15.73 23.33 33.25
CA ALA A 375 -15.98 22.35 34.32
C ALA A 375 -16.59 21.02 33.81
N ASP A 376 -17.04 20.97 32.55
CA ASP A 376 -17.51 19.76 31.88
C ASP A 376 -16.38 18.87 31.32
N ALA A 377 -15.10 19.28 31.42
CA ALA A 377 -13.94 18.45 31.05
C ALA A 377 -13.84 17.15 31.86
N GLU A 378 -14.43 17.09 33.07
CA GLU A 378 -14.57 15.83 33.81
C GLU A 378 -15.47 14.81 33.09
N ASN A 379 -16.43 15.29 32.27
CA ASN A 379 -17.39 14.45 31.57
C ASN A 379 -16.97 14.09 30.14
N ASN A 380 -16.01 14.82 29.55
CA ASN A 380 -15.55 14.56 28.19
C ASN A 380 -14.01 14.60 28.11
N PRO A 381 -13.33 13.52 28.57
CA PRO A 381 -11.88 13.49 28.58
C PRO A 381 -11.36 13.51 27.15
N SER A 382 -10.23 14.18 26.96
CA SER A 382 -9.57 14.19 25.66
C SER A 382 -9.21 12.80 25.20
N VAL A 383 -9.31 12.59 23.90
CA VAL A 383 -9.17 11.27 23.29
C VAL A 383 -8.00 11.23 22.32
N ILE A 384 -7.40 10.05 22.22
CA ILE A 384 -6.36 9.69 21.27
C ILE A 384 -6.96 8.73 20.24
N SER A 385 -6.83 9.06 18.97
CA SER A 385 -7.15 8.16 17.86
C SER A 385 -5.86 7.56 17.30
N PRO A 386 -5.63 6.23 17.42
CA PRO A 386 -4.45 5.60 16.84
C PRO A 386 -4.31 5.88 15.34
N MET A 387 -5.43 5.95 14.62
CA MET A 387 -5.45 6.25 13.19
C MET A 387 -4.89 7.64 12.87
N LEU A 388 -5.31 8.69 13.58
CA LEU A 388 -4.73 10.02 13.32
C LEU A 388 -3.26 10.07 13.71
N ASN A 389 -2.89 9.46 14.85
CA ASN A 389 -1.49 9.34 15.23
C ASN A 389 -0.67 8.63 14.15
N TYR A 390 -1.24 7.63 13.48
CA TYR A 390 -0.61 6.92 12.37
C TYR A 390 -0.20 7.83 11.22
N PHE A 391 -1.13 8.62 10.71
CA PHE A 391 -0.84 9.54 9.63
C PHE A 391 0.14 10.63 10.06
N VAL A 392 0.00 11.15 11.28
CA VAL A 392 0.89 12.19 11.80
C VAL A 392 2.32 11.69 12.02
N TYR A 393 2.53 10.53 12.66
CA TYR A 393 3.90 10.05 12.90
C TYR A 393 4.59 9.67 11.58
N ASN A 394 3.88 9.02 10.65
CA ASN A 394 4.43 8.70 9.34
C ASN A 394 4.80 9.99 8.59
N GLY A 395 3.93 10.99 8.64
CA GLY A 395 4.22 12.31 8.09
C GLY A 395 5.48 12.92 8.68
N LEU A 396 5.60 12.96 10.01
CA LEU A 396 6.81 13.45 10.68
C LEU A 396 8.06 12.64 10.32
N GLU A 397 7.95 11.32 10.17
CA GLU A 397 9.06 10.45 9.77
C GLU A 397 9.52 10.78 8.35
N SER A 398 8.59 10.86 7.39
CA SER A 398 8.87 11.24 6.00
C SER A 398 9.47 12.64 5.88
N ASN A 399 9.13 13.54 6.80
CA ASN A 399 9.68 14.90 6.86
C ASN A 399 10.98 15.03 7.68
N GLY A 400 11.54 13.92 8.18
CA GLY A 400 12.81 13.94 8.92
C GLY A 400 12.70 14.38 10.38
N ALA A 401 11.50 14.62 10.90
CA ALA A 401 11.24 14.90 12.32
C ALA A 401 11.23 13.61 13.17
N LEU A 402 12.28 12.79 13.03
CA LEU A 402 12.37 11.41 13.56
C LEU A 402 12.13 11.32 15.07
N SER A 403 12.60 12.30 15.84
CA SER A 403 12.47 12.27 17.30
C SER A 403 11.02 12.37 17.76
N ILE A 404 10.23 13.28 17.16
CA ILE A 404 8.82 13.48 17.50
C ILE A 404 7.99 12.35 16.91
N SER A 405 8.29 11.92 15.68
CA SER A 405 7.66 10.75 15.07
C SER A 405 7.78 9.51 15.96
N HIS A 406 9.01 9.16 16.40
CA HIS A 406 9.24 8.03 17.29
C HIS A 406 8.51 8.18 18.63
N TYR A 407 8.44 9.40 19.18
CA TYR A 407 7.68 9.67 20.40
C TYR A 407 6.18 9.37 20.21
N ILE A 408 5.55 9.86 19.13
CA ILE A 408 4.13 9.62 18.85
C ILE A 408 3.86 8.14 18.62
N ARG A 409 4.70 7.48 17.80
CA ARG A 409 4.63 6.05 17.54
C ARG A 409 4.71 5.26 18.86
N ASN A 410 5.77 5.45 19.64
CA ASN A 410 5.99 4.70 20.88
C ASN A 410 4.92 5.01 21.93
N THR A 411 4.45 6.25 22.03
CA THR A 411 3.35 6.61 22.94
C THR A 411 2.06 5.90 22.55
N THR A 412 1.73 5.87 21.26
CA THR A 412 0.53 5.17 20.76
C THR A 412 0.63 3.67 21.02
N LEU A 413 1.78 3.06 20.75
CA LEU A 413 2.01 1.63 21.02
C LEU A 413 1.94 1.30 22.50
N ASN A 414 2.48 2.16 23.37
CA ASN A 414 2.38 1.96 24.82
C ASN A 414 0.92 1.99 25.29
N ILE A 415 0.09 2.89 24.75
CA ILE A 415 -1.35 2.93 25.06
C ILE A 415 -2.03 1.64 24.59
N LEU A 416 -1.80 1.25 23.33
CA LEU A 416 -2.37 0.04 22.75
C LEU A 416 -2.02 -1.19 23.59
N CYS A 417 -0.79 -1.26 24.10
CA CYS A 417 -0.28 -2.37 24.90
C CYS A 417 -0.55 -2.27 26.41
N GLY A 418 -1.19 -1.20 26.89
CA GLY A 418 -1.38 -0.96 28.33
C GLY A 418 -0.06 -0.82 29.10
N LEU A 419 1.00 -0.36 28.43
CA LEU A 419 2.32 -0.14 28.99
C LEU A 419 2.44 1.26 29.59
N ILE A 420 3.46 1.44 30.43
CA ILE A 420 3.78 2.75 31.00
C ILE A 420 4.14 3.72 29.85
N PRO A 421 3.62 4.96 29.85
CA PRO A 421 3.93 5.93 28.81
C PRO A 421 5.44 6.10 28.57
N ASN A 422 5.83 6.05 27.30
CA ASN A 422 7.22 6.19 26.83
C ASN A 422 8.19 5.12 27.35
N SER A 423 7.73 3.90 27.69
CA SER A 423 8.64 2.76 27.69
C SER A 423 9.22 2.59 26.28
N ASP A 424 10.52 2.35 26.21
CA ASP A 424 11.20 1.98 24.98
C ASP A 424 10.70 0.58 24.61
N VAL A 425 9.74 0.51 23.68
CA VAL A 425 9.18 -0.75 23.21
C VAL A 425 10.19 -1.35 22.23
N SER A 426 11.32 -1.82 22.75
CA SER A 426 12.36 -2.46 21.95
C SER A 426 11.93 -3.84 21.44
N SER A 427 10.99 -4.49 22.13
CA SER A 427 10.46 -5.82 21.80
C SER A 427 8.99 -5.94 22.18
N VAL A 428 8.14 -5.54 21.26
CA VAL A 428 6.67 -5.55 21.37
C VAL A 428 6.14 -6.95 21.73
N ASP A 429 6.73 -8.00 21.15
CA ASP A 429 6.32 -9.39 21.40
C ASP A 429 6.57 -9.84 22.85
N GLU A 430 7.48 -9.20 23.58
CA GLU A 430 7.73 -9.50 25.00
C GLU A 430 6.89 -8.61 25.94
N ASP A 431 6.64 -7.36 25.53
CA ASP A 431 6.06 -6.35 26.40
C ASP A 431 4.53 -6.25 26.29
N CYS A 432 3.93 -6.53 25.13
CA CYS A 432 2.49 -6.37 24.92
C CYS A 432 1.71 -7.63 25.36
N PRO A 433 0.67 -7.49 26.22
CA PRO A 433 -0.11 -8.63 26.67
C PRO A 433 -0.87 -9.27 25.51
N ALA A 434 -1.05 -10.59 25.54
CA ALA A 434 -1.82 -11.32 24.53
C ALA A 434 -3.31 -10.93 24.48
N SER A 435 -3.82 -10.14 25.42
CA SER A 435 -5.22 -9.72 25.49
C SER A 435 -5.39 -8.24 25.13
N LEU A 436 -4.89 -7.85 23.95
CA LEU A 436 -5.06 -6.47 23.49
C LEU A 436 -6.50 -6.19 23.06
N SER A 437 -6.99 -5.01 23.44
CA SER A 437 -8.19 -4.44 22.87
C SER A 437 -7.78 -3.48 21.74
N PHE A 438 -8.23 -3.72 20.52
CA PHE A 438 -8.01 -2.80 19.40
C PHE A 438 -9.13 -1.75 19.37
N VAL A 439 -9.10 -0.81 20.31
CA VAL A 439 -10.16 0.21 20.44
C VAL A 439 -9.85 1.38 19.52
N LYS A 440 -10.88 2.01 18.95
CA LYS A 440 -10.73 3.19 18.06
C LYS A 440 -10.16 4.41 18.78
N ARG A 441 -10.38 4.50 20.10
CA ARG A 441 -10.12 5.69 20.92
C ARG A 441 -9.63 5.30 22.31
N TYR A 442 -8.74 6.12 22.85
CA TYR A 442 -8.18 5.98 24.19
C TYR A 442 -8.28 7.28 24.94
N ASP A 443 -8.44 7.21 26.26
CA ASP A 443 -8.36 8.36 27.14
C ASP A 443 -6.91 8.91 27.13
N ALA A 444 -6.77 10.20 26.83
CA ALA A 444 -5.47 10.86 26.72
C ALA A 444 -4.74 11.02 28.07
N LYS A 445 -5.44 10.94 29.19
CA LYS A 445 -4.88 11.08 30.54
C LYS A 445 -4.50 9.71 31.10
N THR A 446 -5.41 8.75 31.05
CA THR A 446 -5.22 7.44 31.67
C THR A 446 -4.65 6.38 30.73
N GLY A 447 -4.81 6.57 29.42
CA GLY A 447 -4.50 5.54 28.42
C GLY A 447 -5.56 4.43 28.35
N ASP A 448 -6.65 4.54 29.10
CA ASP A 448 -7.70 3.52 29.12
C ASP A 448 -8.45 3.48 27.79
N ALA A 449 -8.79 2.28 27.36
CA ALA A 449 -9.66 2.06 26.21
C ALA A 449 -11.03 2.72 26.43
N ARG A 450 -11.45 3.58 25.48
CA ARG A 450 -12.80 4.16 25.51
C ARG A 450 -13.77 3.30 24.72
N ILE A 451 -14.63 2.60 25.46
CA ILE A 451 -15.61 1.66 24.92
C ILE A 451 -16.99 2.31 25.00
N ALA A 452 -17.84 2.07 23.99
CA ALA A 452 -19.22 2.51 23.99
C ALA A 452 -19.97 2.04 25.25
N LYS A 453 -20.86 2.89 25.78
CA LYS A 453 -21.58 2.60 27.04
C LYS A 453 -22.44 1.34 26.87
N GLY A 454 -22.07 0.26 27.58
CA GLY A 454 -22.82 -1.00 27.59
C GLY A 454 -22.48 -1.98 26.47
N ASP A 455 -21.42 -1.75 25.69
CA ASP A 455 -20.98 -2.63 24.61
C ASP A 455 -19.55 -3.11 24.80
N GLU A 456 -19.37 -4.17 25.60
CA GLU A 456 -18.04 -4.73 25.90
C GLU A 456 -17.39 -5.40 24.68
N VAL A 457 -18.15 -5.77 23.64
CA VAL A 457 -17.70 -6.69 22.58
C VAL A 457 -17.38 -5.97 21.27
N CYS A 458 -18.21 -5.03 20.80
CA CYS A 458 -17.98 -4.37 19.51
C CYS A 458 -17.07 -3.13 19.62
N GLY A 459 -16.91 -2.57 20.83
CA GLY A 459 -16.01 -1.44 21.04
C GLY A 459 -14.53 -1.83 21.15
N THR A 460 -14.21 -3.10 21.40
CA THR A 460 -12.84 -3.58 21.66
C THR A 460 -12.12 -4.10 20.40
N THR A 461 -12.80 -4.04 19.24
CA THR A 461 -12.58 -4.91 18.08
C THR A 461 -12.52 -4.12 16.77
N SER A 462 -11.76 -3.02 16.73
CA SER A 462 -11.63 -2.18 15.55
C SER A 462 -10.55 -2.68 14.59
N THR A 463 -10.95 -2.97 13.36
CA THR A 463 -10.05 -3.26 12.23
C THR A 463 -9.04 -2.15 11.98
N VAL A 464 -9.49 -0.89 12.01
CA VAL A 464 -8.62 0.28 11.80
C VAL A 464 -7.54 0.33 12.87
N ALA A 465 -7.92 0.18 14.15
CA ALA A 465 -6.96 0.19 15.24
C ALA A 465 -5.99 -1.00 15.13
N ALA A 466 -6.47 -2.19 14.77
CA ALA A 466 -5.62 -3.36 14.55
C ALA A 466 -4.63 -3.16 13.40
N ALA A 467 -5.12 -2.63 12.26
CA ALA A 467 -4.30 -2.40 11.08
C ALA A 467 -3.20 -1.36 11.36
N VAL A 468 -3.59 -0.22 11.94
CA VAL A 468 -2.67 0.84 12.34
C VAL A 468 -1.65 0.35 13.37
N SER A 469 -2.08 -0.45 14.34
CA SER A 469 -1.16 -1.06 15.32
C SER A 469 -0.13 -1.91 14.61
N TYR A 470 -0.57 -2.77 13.68
CA TYR A 470 0.32 -3.59 12.87
C TYR A 470 1.31 -2.77 12.07
N ASP A 471 0.84 -1.72 11.40
CA ASP A 471 1.72 -0.88 10.61
C ASP A 471 2.73 -0.08 11.43
N MET A 472 2.34 0.39 12.62
CA MET A 472 3.27 1.01 13.56
C MET A 472 4.32 0.00 14.05
N LEU A 473 3.93 -1.26 14.25
CA LEU A 473 4.76 -2.25 14.93
C LEU A 473 5.79 -2.90 14.03
N VAL A 474 5.35 -3.35 12.87
CA VAL A 474 6.23 -3.92 11.86
C VAL A 474 6.84 -2.75 11.10
N LYS A 475 8.16 -2.66 11.00
CA LYS A 475 8.77 -1.62 10.15
C LYS A 475 8.52 -1.97 8.68
N ASP A 476 8.25 -0.99 7.85
CA ASP A 476 8.27 -1.20 6.40
C ASP A 476 9.68 -1.66 5.99
N GLU A 477 9.76 -2.69 5.15
CA GLU A 477 11.04 -3.07 4.56
C GLU A 477 11.52 -1.90 3.69
N LEU A 478 12.80 -1.51 3.83
CA LEU A 478 13.38 -0.42 3.04
C LEU A 478 13.42 -0.88 1.58
N TYR A 479 12.36 -0.55 0.86
CA TYR A 479 12.28 -0.79 -0.56
C TYR A 479 12.77 0.47 -1.29
N SER A 480 13.73 0.26 -2.18
CA SER A 480 14.03 1.21 -3.24
C SER A 480 13.61 0.54 -4.53
N TYR A 481 12.73 1.17 -5.29
CA TYR A 481 12.60 0.80 -6.70
C TYR A 481 13.98 1.03 -7.30
N ASP A 482 14.69 -0.06 -7.60
CA ASP A 482 15.87 -0.01 -8.43
C ASP A 482 15.33 -0.13 -9.84
N PRO A 483 15.12 1.00 -10.58
CA PRO A 483 14.64 0.96 -11.95
C PRO A 483 15.62 0.08 -12.69
N GLY A 484 15.24 -1.19 -12.91
CA GLY A 484 16.20 -2.24 -13.16
C GLY A 484 17.11 -1.78 -14.27
N ILE A 485 18.41 -1.58 -13.96
CA ILE A 485 19.35 -0.75 -14.73
C ILE A 485 18.89 -0.80 -16.17
N PRO A 486 18.32 0.28 -16.74
CA PRO A 486 17.75 0.20 -18.07
C PRO A 486 18.90 -0.27 -18.93
N ILE A 487 18.90 -1.57 -19.26
CA ILE A 487 19.93 -2.11 -20.11
C ILE A 487 19.47 -1.55 -21.42
N ALA A 488 19.92 -0.33 -21.70
CA ALA A 488 19.60 0.39 -22.89
C ALA A 488 19.79 -0.64 -23.99
N SER A 489 18.83 -0.77 -24.90
CA SER A 489 18.94 -1.76 -25.96
C SER A 489 20.32 -1.70 -26.64
N VAL A 490 20.95 -0.52 -26.61
CA VAL A 490 22.37 -0.25 -26.87
C VAL A 490 23.34 -1.13 -26.08
N TRP A 491 23.29 -1.20 -24.75
CA TRP A 491 24.16 -2.06 -23.92
C TRP A 491 23.94 -3.54 -24.15
N VAL A 492 22.68 -3.99 -24.29
CA VAL A 492 22.39 -5.39 -24.69
C VAL A 492 23.00 -5.67 -26.06
N THR A 493 22.83 -4.75 -27.02
CA THR A 493 23.40 -4.86 -28.36
C THR A 493 24.93 -4.86 -28.32
N VAL A 494 25.55 -4.01 -27.50
CA VAL A 494 27.00 -3.98 -27.29
C VAL A 494 27.48 -5.30 -26.69
N LEU A 495 26.78 -5.87 -25.72
CA LEU A 495 27.09 -7.18 -25.15
C LEU A 495 26.97 -8.29 -26.20
N ILE A 496 25.88 -8.32 -26.98
CA ILE A 496 25.70 -9.29 -28.08
C ILE A 496 26.81 -9.14 -29.12
N VAL A 497 27.16 -7.91 -29.51
CA VAL A 497 28.25 -7.65 -30.48
C VAL A 497 29.60 -8.07 -29.90
N ALA A 498 29.88 -7.78 -28.63
CA ALA A 498 31.10 -8.19 -27.96
C ALA A 498 31.21 -9.71 -27.88
N GLU A 499 30.11 -10.40 -27.53
CA GLU A 499 30.05 -11.86 -27.48
C GLU A 499 30.24 -12.48 -28.86
N LEU A 500 29.63 -11.92 -29.91
CA LEU A 500 29.84 -12.34 -31.30
C LEU A 500 31.28 -12.14 -31.76
N ILE A 501 31.95 -11.06 -31.35
CA ILE A 501 33.38 -10.84 -31.64
C ILE A 501 34.24 -11.90 -30.94
N VAL A 502 33.98 -12.18 -29.67
CA VAL A 502 34.72 -13.22 -28.91
C VAL A 502 34.50 -14.59 -29.57
N ALA A 503 33.26 -14.93 -29.92
CA ALA A 503 32.95 -16.17 -30.62
C ALA A 503 33.66 -16.27 -31.98
N ALA A 504 33.71 -15.18 -32.74
CA ALA A 504 34.43 -15.12 -34.01
C ALA A 504 35.95 -15.29 -33.83
N ILE A 505 36.55 -14.68 -32.81
CA ILE A 505 37.98 -14.84 -32.49
C ILE A 505 38.30 -16.29 -32.13
N ILE A 506 37.45 -16.94 -31.33
CA ILE A 506 37.61 -18.36 -30.97
C ILE A 506 37.49 -19.23 -32.22
N MET A 507 36.49 -18.99 -33.08
CA MET A 507 36.31 -19.72 -34.33
C MET A 507 37.51 -19.59 -35.27
N ILE A 508 38.01 -18.36 -35.47
CA ILE A 508 39.20 -18.09 -36.29
C ILE A 508 40.43 -18.79 -35.69
N SER A 509 40.59 -18.75 -34.37
CA SER A 509 41.71 -19.42 -33.68
C SER A 509 41.67 -20.95 -33.87
N CYS A 510 40.50 -21.57 -33.79
CA CYS A 510 40.32 -23.00 -34.07
C CYS A 510 40.62 -23.36 -35.52
N VAL A 511 40.21 -22.52 -36.48
CA VAL A 511 40.52 -22.72 -37.90
C VAL A 511 42.01 -22.58 -38.16
N LEU A 512 42.65 -21.55 -37.61
CA LEU A 512 44.10 -21.34 -37.75
C LEU A 512 44.90 -22.49 -37.13
N LEU A 513 44.50 -22.97 -35.95
CA LEU A 513 45.10 -24.14 -35.30
C LEU A 513 44.96 -25.37 -36.20
N SER A 514 43.76 -25.62 -36.74
CA SER A 514 43.49 -26.76 -37.64
C SER A 514 44.35 -26.69 -38.90
N VAL A 515 44.46 -25.52 -39.54
CA VAL A 515 45.31 -25.31 -40.72
C VAL A 515 46.79 -25.51 -40.38
N ASN A 516 47.24 -25.05 -39.22
CA ASN A 516 48.63 -25.20 -38.79
C ASN A 516 48.98 -26.66 -38.48
N LEU A 517 48.06 -27.40 -37.84
CA LEU A 517 48.17 -28.85 -37.67
C LEU A 517 48.24 -29.57 -39.01
N PHE A 518 47.35 -29.25 -39.96
CA PHE A 518 47.38 -29.84 -41.31
C PHE A 518 48.68 -29.53 -42.06
N ARG A 519 49.21 -28.32 -41.95
CA ARG A 519 50.51 -27.97 -42.54
C ARG A 519 51.66 -28.77 -41.92
N ARG A 520 51.64 -28.93 -40.59
CA ARG A 520 52.66 -29.71 -39.88
C ARG A 520 52.59 -31.19 -40.24
N VAL A 521 51.39 -31.78 -40.26
CA VAL A 521 51.16 -33.16 -40.69
C VAL A 521 51.62 -33.36 -42.13
N ARG A 522 51.33 -32.42 -43.04
CA ARG A 522 51.80 -32.52 -44.43
C ARG A 522 53.33 -32.46 -44.55
N HIS A 523 53.99 -31.66 -43.72
CA HIS A 523 55.45 -31.63 -43.67
C HIS A 523 56.07 -32.89 -43.07
N ASP A 524 55.43 -33.45 -42.03
CA ASP A 524 55.85 -34.71 -41.42
C ASP A 524 55.58 -35.91 -42.36
N ASP A 525 54.51 -35.88 -43.15
CA ASP A 525 54.23 -36.89 -44.20
C ASP A 525 55.27 -36.83 -45.32
N GLU A 526 55.70 -35.64 -45.76
CA GLU A 526 56.82 -35.53 -46.72
C GLU A 526 58.14 -36.03 -46.11
N GLY A 527 58.36 -35.81 -44.81
CA GLY A 527 59.52 -36.34 -44.08
C GLY A 527 59.49 -37.86 -43.91
N GLN A 528 58.33 -38.44 -43.61
CA GLN A 528 58.14 -39.89 -43.54
C GLN A 528 58.20 -40.56 -44.92
N LEU A 529 57.62 -39.95 -45.95
CA LEU A 529 57.72 -40.42 -47.33
C LEU A 529 59.17 -40.39 -47.82
N LEU A 530 59.94 -39.34 -47.50
CA LEU A 530 61.37 -39.27 -47.81
C LEU A 530 62.20 -40.28 -47.02
N ARG A 531 61.83 -40.61 -45.78
CA ARG A 531 62.43 -41.71 -45.01
C ARG A 531 62.12 -43.06 -45.63
N MET A 532 60.86 -43.32 -45.99
CA MET A 532 60.47 -44.55 -46.70
C MET A 532 61.15 -44.68 -48.07
N ILE A 533 61.33 -43.59 -48.83
CA ILE A 533 62.07 -43.60 -50.11
C ILE A 533 63.59 -43.80 -49.90
N LYS A 534 64.14 -43.34 -48.77
CA LYS A 534 65.55 -43.59 -48.41
C LYS A 534 65.76 -45.03 -47.99
N GLU A 535 64.83 -45.61 -47.23
CA GLU A 535 64.87 -47.02 -46.83
C GLU A 535 64.68 -47.95 -48.03
N SER A 536 63.74 -47.65 -48.94
CA SER A 536 63.55 -48.44 -50.17
C SER A 536 64.74 -48.37 -51.13
N ARG A 537 65.46 -47.24 -51.22
CA ARG A 537 66.72 -47.16 -51.99
C ARG A 537 67.91 -47.81 -51.29
N PHE A 538 67.85 -48.02 -49.98
CA PHE A 538 68.89 -48.77 -49.27
C PHE A 538 68.74 -50.28 -49.54
N GLU A 539 67.51 -50.77 -49.70
CA GLU A 539 67.22 -52.16 -50.10
C GLU A 539 67.62 -52.47 -51.56
N ASP A 540 67.47 -51.53 -52.50
CA ASP A 540 67.81 -51.77 -53.91
C ASP A 540 69.32 -51.81 -54.21
N ARG A 541 70.19 -51.29 -53.33
CA ARG A 541 71.66 -51.26 -53.55
C ARG A 541 72.42 -52.41 -52.92
N TRP A 542 71.78 -53.13 -52.00
CA TRP A 542 72.29 -54.34 -51.38
C TRP A 542 71.19 -55.37 -51.49
N GLY A 543 71.15 -56.09 -52.61
CA GLY A 543 70.18 -57.15 -52.87
C GLY A 543 70.25 -58.26 -51.82
N MET A 544 69.63 -58.01 -50.66
CA MET A 544 69.41 -58.95 -49.58
C MET A 544 67.91 -59.14 -49.46
N ARG A 545 67.46 -60.33 -49.87
CA ARG A 545 66.17 -60.88 -49.47
C ARG A 545 66.17 -61.03 -47.95
N ASN A 546 65.10 -60.58 -47.31
CA ASN A 546 64.87 -60.65 -45.85
C ASN A 546 64.55 -62.08 -45.34
N ASP A 547 65.08 -63.11 -45.98
CA ASP A 547 64.75 -64.51 -45.67
C ASP A 547 65.74 -65.11 -44.63
N GLU A 548 66.80 -64.39 -44.22
CA GLU A 548 67.87 -64.96 -43.36
C GLU A 548 68.25 -64.14 -42.10
N ALA A 549 67.55 -63.05 -41.76
CA ALA A 549 67.84 -62.30 -40.53
C ALA A 549 67.20 -62.88 -39.25
N GLY A 550 66.54 -64.04 -39.33
CA GLY A 550 65.79 -64.66 -38.23
C GLY A 550 66.57 -65.60 -37.30
N LEU A 551 67.91 -65.66 -37.37
CA LEU A 551 68.69 -66.75 -36.74
C LEU A 551 69.75 -66.31 -35.72
N ILE A 552 69.65 -65.09 -35.16
CA ILE A 552 70.57 -64.62 -34.10
C ILE A 552 69.88 -64.24 -32.78
N TYR A 553 68.55 -64.12 -32.71
CA TYR A 553 67.86 -64.02 -31.42
C TYR A 553 66.68 -64.97 -31.38
N GLY A 554 66.84 -65.99 -30.54
CA GLY A 554 66.05 -67.21 -30.52
C GLY A 554 64.59 -67.04 -30.13
N GLU A 555 63.84 -68.05 -30.58
CA GLU A 555 62.48 -68.40 -30.24
C GLU A 555 62.31 -68.71 -28.74
N GLU A 556 61.25 -68.18 -28.12
CA GLU A 556 60.34 -69.01 -27.32
C GLU A 556 58.94 -68.36 -27.23
N TYR A 557 58.02 -68.99 -27.98
CA TYR A 557 56.55 -69.13 -27.89
C TYR A 557 55.68 -68.24 -26.94
N ASN A 558 54.74 -67.51 -27.59
CA ASN A 558 53.26 -67.51 -27.47
C ASN A 558 52.61 -67.94 -26.11
N ALA A 559 51.58 -67.28 -25.54
CA ALA A 559 50.41 -66.66 -26.15
C ALA A 559 49.54 -65.88 -25.13
N PHE A 560 48.59 -65.09 -25.67
CA PHE A 560 47.32 -64.61 -25.08
C PHE A 560 47.30 -63.39 -24.12
N ASP A 561 47.08 -62.24 -24.75
CA ASP A 561 45.90 -61.35 -24.64
C ASP A 561 45.46 -60.72 -23.30
N THR A 562 45.00 -59.47 -23.46
CA THR A 562 44.18 -58.61 -22.61
C THR A 562 44.84 -57.81 -21.48
N SER A 563 45.07 -56.54 -21.84
CA SER A 563 44.57 -55.31 -21.19
C SER A 563 45.01 -54.89 -19.78
N SER A 564 45.19 -53.57 -19.68
CA SER A 564 45.26 -52.71 -18.49
C SER A 564 46.61 -52.64 -17.75
N ARG A 565 47.33 -51.55 -18.04
CA ARG A 565 48.46 -51.04 -17.29
C ARG A 565 48.05 -49.70 -16.69
N ALA A 566 48.03 -49.62 -15.37
CA ALA A 566 48.22 -48.38 -14.64
C ALA A 566 49.38 -48.61 -13.67
N PRO A 567 50.30 -47.65 -13.53
CA PRO A 567 51.01 -47.43 -12.28
C PRO A 567 50.57 -46.10 -11.63
N PRO A 568 50.89 -45.90 -10.35
CA PRO A 568 50.21 -44.96 -9.48
C PRO A 568 50.98 -43.63 -9.27
N THR A 569 50.35 -42.82 -8.42
CA THR A 569 50.83 -41.69 -7.59
C THR A 569 50.55 -40.28 -8.07
N ASP A 570 49.61 -39.66 -7.34
CA ASP A 570 49.67 -38.36 -6.66
C ASP A 570 50.04 -37.12 -7.50
N ASP A 571 49.07 -36.22 -7.73
CA ASP A 571 49.05 -34.96 -6.99
C ASP A 571 47.70 -34.21 -7.10
N LEU A 572 47.48 -33.39 -6.07
CA LEU A 572 46.43 -32.44 -5.70
C LEU A 572 45.51 -31.80 -6.78
N GLY A 573 44.23 -31.65 -6.41
CA GLY A 573 43.51 -30.39 -6.63
C GLY A 573 42.08 -30.44 -7.19
N ALA A 574 41.14 -29.90 -6.42
CA ALA A 574 39.80 -29.41 -6.78
C ALA A 574 38.63 -30.41 -6.89
N ARG A 575 37.73 -30.30 -5.90
CA ARG A 575 36.33 -30.78 -5.92
C ARG A 575 35.44 -29.72 -6.57
N THR A 576 34.42 -30.14 -7.32
CA THR A 576 32.97 -29.79 -7.23
C THR A 576 32.18 -30.71 -8.23
N PRO A 577 30.83 -30.70 -8.36
CA PRO A 577 29.99 -31.76 -7.77
C PRO A 577 28.82 -32.25 -8.67
N SER A 578 28.68 -33.55 -8.93
CA SER A 578 27.46 -34.19 -9.49
C SER A 578 27.76 -35.69 -9.61
N GLU A 579 26.89 -36.67 -9.46
CA GLU A 579 25.47 -36.79 -9.13
C GLU A 579 25.20 -38.32 -9.02
N LEU A 580 24.10 -38.68 -8.33
CA LEU A 580 23.26 -39.89 -8.55
C LEU A 580 23.57 -41.26 -7.89
N LEU A 581 22.66 -41.57 -6.95
CA LEU A 581 21.86 -42.80 -6.77
C LEU A 581 22.50 -44.07 -6.17
N SER A 582 22.03 -44.44 -4.96
CA SER A 582 21.34 -45.73 -4.78
C SER A 582 20.41 -45.79 -3.55
N ARG A 583 19.12 -46.05 -3.85
CA ARG A 583 18.13 -46.93 -3.17
C ARG A 583 18.06 -46.99 -1.64
N SER A 584 16.87 -46.69 -1.10
CA SER A 584 15.87 -47.72 -0.73
C SER A 584 14.53 -47.13 -0.24
N ASN A 585 13.43 -47.61 -0.84
CA ASN A 585 12.03 -47.45 -0.39
C ASN A 585 11.78 -48.06 1.02
N PRO A 586 10.69 -47.70 1.73
CA PRO A 586 9.43 -48.43 1.54
C PRO A 586 8.11 -47.62 1.63
N SER A 587 7.18 -48.03 0.76
CA SER A 587 5.73 -48.27 0.96
C SER A 587 4.75 -47.16 1.37
N THR A 588 3.84 -46.90 0.43
CA THR A 588 2.46 -46.38 0.53
C THR A 588 1.50 -47.30 1.32
N PRO A 589 0.37 -46.77 1.83
CA PRO A 589 -0.93 -46.93 1.14
C PRO A 589 -1.79 -45.63 1.15
N ALA A 590 -2.36 -45.17 0.04
CA ALA A 590 -3.65 -45.55 -0.58
C ALA A 590 -4.89 -44.83 -0.01
N ASN A 591 -5.39 -43.88 -0.82
CA ASN A 591 -6.75 -43.36 -1.02
C ASN A 591 -7.86 -43.62 0.02
N ARG A 592 -8.47 -42.51 0.48
CA ARG A 592 -9.93 -42.40 0.62
C ARG A 592 -10.33 -40.91 0.60
N GLY A 593 -11.20 -40.54 -0.33
CA GLY A 593 -11.95 -39.29 -0.24
C GLY A 593 -13.03 -39.42 0.83
N ASP A 594 -13.41 -38.29 1.42
CA ASP A 594 -14.75 -37.96 1.91
C ASP A 594 -14.75 -36.49 2.39
N ASP A 595 -15.95 -35.93 2.36
CA ASP A 595 -16.34 -34.53 2.58
C ASP A 595 -15.73 -33.82 3.80
N LEU A 596 -15.25 -32.59 3.59
CA LEU A 596 -14.87 -31.64 4.64
C LEU A 596 -16.13 -30.90 5.16
N SER A 597 -16.80 -31.49 6.14
CA SER A 597 -17.68 -30.77 7.06
C SER A 597 -16.86 -30.21 8.22
N LEU A 598 -16.74 -28.88 8.31
CA LEU A 598 -16.22 -28.18 9.48
C LEU A 598 -17.14 -28.43 10.67
N THR A 599 -16.69 -29.25 11.61
CA THR A 599 -17.23 -29.32 12.97
C THR A 599 -16.20 -28.71 13.91
N VAL A 600 -16.63 -27.74 14.71
CA VAL A 600 -15.84 -27.08 15.75
C VAL A 600 -15.79 -28.03 16.94
N ASP A 601 -14.61 -28.58 17.22
CA ASP A 601 -14.36 -29.37 18.43
C ASP A 601 -13.86 -28.45 19.56
N ASP A 602 -14.68 -28.30 20.60
CA ASP A 602 -14.39 -27.57 21.84
C ASP A 602 -13.44 -28.36 22.75
N ASN A 603 -12.14 -28.39 22.43
CA ASN A 603 -11.11 -28.86 23.37
C ASN A 603 -10.02 -27.78 23.55
N PRO A 604 -9.77 -27.29 24.78
CA PRO A 604 -8.71 -26.32 25.03
C PRO A 604 -7.37 -27.05 25.00
N VAL A 605 -6.75 -27.09 23.83
CA VAL A 605 -5.34 -27.45 23.69
C VAL A 605 -4.53 -26.34 24.36
N THR A 606 -3.61 -26.72 25.23
CA THR A 606 -2.57 -25.85 25.80
C THR A 606 -1.66 -25.38 24.66
N GLY A 607 -2.11 -24.38 23.91
CA GLY A 607 -1.38 -23.77 22.80
C GLY A 607 -0.28 -22.88 23.32
N GLU A 608 0.88 -22.93 22.65
CA GLU A 608 1.92 -21.92 22.80
C GLU A 608 1.32 -20.52 22.64
N PRO A 609 1.84 -19.49 23.35
CA PRO A 609 1.36 -18.13 23.18
C PRO A 609 1.52 -17.73 21.72
N VAL A 610 0.39 -17.55 21.03
CA VAL A 610 0.33 -16.99 19.68
C VAL A 610 1.02 -15.62 19.77
N SER A 611 2.05 -15.39 18.96
CA SER A 611 2.73 -14.09 18.96
C SER A 611 1.71 -13.00 18.65
N TRP A 612 1.91 -11.82 19.24
CA TRP A 612 1.01 -10.70 19.02
C TRP A 612 0.85 -10.38 17.52
N THR A 613 1.94 -10.48 16.75
CA THR A 613 1.94 -10.30 15.30
C THR A 613 0.96 -11.25 14.61
N GLU A 614 0.91 -12.51 15.05
CA GLU A 614 -0.01 -13.51 14.50
C GLU A 614 -1.46 -13.25 14.95
N MET A 615 -1.67 -12.65 16.13
CA MET A 615 -2.99 -12.22 16.58
C MET A 615 -3.53 -11.05 15.76
N ALA A 616 -2.73 -10.00 15.55
CA ALA A 616 -3.12 -8.86 14.71
C ALA A 616 -3.37 -9.30 13.27
N ARG A 617 -2.51 -10.19 12.72
CA ARG A 617 -2.72 -10.84 11.43
C ARG A 617 -4.02 -11.64 11.40
N THR A 618 -4.27 -12.47 12.42
CA THR A 618 -5.51 -13.26 12.53
C THR A 618 -6.73 -12.34 12.59
N TYR A 619 -6.63 -11.23 13.30
CA TYR A 619 -7.69 -10.25 13.45
C TYR A 619 -8.05 -9.60 12.11
N VAL A 620 -7.02 -9.13 11.39
CA VAL A 620 -7.14 -8.59 10.03
C VAL A 620 -7.68 -9.65 9.05
N ASN A 621 -7.22 -10.90 9.15
CA ASN A 621 -7.74 -12.04 8.36
C ASN A 621 -9.21 -12.34 8.64
N TRP A 622 -9.63 -12.28 9.92
CA TRP A 622 -10.99 -12.62 10.35
C TRP A 622 -12.02 -11.60 9.85
N ILE A 623 -11.57 -10.36 9.64
CA ILE A 623 -12.40 -9.25 9.17
C ILE A 623 -12.48 -9.20 7.65
N ASN A 624 -11.90 -10.15 6.91
CA ASN A 624 -12.12 -10.27 5.47
C ASN A 624 -13.64 -10.24 5.19
N PRO A 625 -14.19 -9.13 4.66
CA PRO A 625 -15.63 -8.95 4.53
C PRO A 625 -16.19 -9.82 3.41
N PHE A 626 -15.34 -10.53 2.65
CA PHE A 626 -15.69 -11.45 1.59
C PHE A 626 -16.03 -12.86 2.09
N GLY A 627 -16.55 -12.98 3.32
CA GLY A 627 -16.93 -14.25 3.94
C GLY A 627 -17.53 -15.26 2.95
N GLY A 628 -16.81 -16.36 2.73
CA GLY A 628 -17.36 -17.56 2.10
C GLY A 628 -16.75 -17.97 0.77
N GLY A 629 -15.71 -18.82 0.85
CA GLY A 629 -15.36 -19.79 -0.18
C GLY A 629 -14.53 -19.21 -1.32
N GLY A 630 -13.26 -19.62 -1.39
CA GLY A 630 -12.47 -19.52 -2.61
C GLY A 630 -13.20 -20.21 -3.77
N ARG A 631 -14.00 -19.45 -4.50
CA ARG A 631 -14.21 -19.69 -5.91
C ARG A 631 -13.12 -18.89 -6.60
N GLU A 632 -12.22 -19.60 -7.25
CA GLU A 632 -11.32 -18.99 -8.21
C GLU A 632 -12.14 -18.07 -9.12
N TYR A 633 -11.80 -16.78 -9.15
CA TYR A 633 -12.26 -15.86 -10.18
C TYR A 633 -11.57 -16.23 -11.51
N THR A 634 -11.80 -17.44 -12.02
CA THR A 634 -11.44 -17.80 -13.39
C THR A 634 -12.51 -17.23 -14.32
N GLY A 635 -12.28 -16.04 -14.84
CA GLY A 635 -13.04 -15.58 -16.00
C GLY A 635 -13.28 -14.09 -16.04
N TYR A 636 -12.26 -13.32 -16.41
CA TYR A 636 -12.38 -12.25 -17.41
C TYR A 636 -10.97 -11.90 -17.92
N VAL A 637 -10.31 -12.86 -18.60
CA VAL A 637 -9.26 -12.50 -19.54
C VAL A 637 -9.97 -11.86 -20.73
N ARG A 638 -9.90 -10.53 -20.81
CA ARG A 638 -10.37 -9.76 -21.95
C ARG A 638 -9.57 -10.21 -23.17
N GLN A 639 -10.22 -10.89 -24.11
CA GLN A 639 -9.72 -10.93 -25.49
C GLN A 639 -9.72 -9.50 -26.01
N SER A 640 -8.55 -8.89 -26.10
CA SER A 640 -8.35 -7.67 -26.88
C SER A 640 -8.50 -8.01 -28.37
N GLU A 641 -9.72 -7.97 -28.90
CA GLU A 641 -9.92 -7.86 -30.34
C GLU A 641 -9.53 -6.44 -30.77
N HIS A 642 -8.26 -6.25 -31.12
CA HIS A 642 -7.84 -5.13 -31.94
C HIS A 642 -8.34 -5.36 -33.37
N ALA A 643 -9.36 -4.61 -33.74
CA ALA A 643 -9.77 -4.42 -35.12
C ALA A 643 -8.61 -3.77 -35.91
N ARG A 644 -7.89 -4.59 -36.68
CA ARG A 644 -7.05 -4.10 -37.78
C ARG A 644 -7.96 -3.60 -38.91
N VAL A 645 -7.92 -2.31 -39.19
CA VAL A 645 -8.26 -1.79 -40.51
C VAL A 645 -6.97 -1.23 -41.13
N VAL A 646 -6.75 -1.66 -42.37
CA VAL A 646 -5.61 -1.34 -43.26
C VAL A 646 -5.42 0.16 -43.44
#